data_AF-A0A834AL66-F1
#
_entry.id   AF-A0A834AL66-F1
#
_cell.length_a   1.000
_cell.length_b   1.000
_cell.length_c   1.000
_cell.angle_alpha   90.00
_cell.angle_beta   90.00
_cell.angle_gamma   90.00
#
_symmetry.space_group_name_H-M   'P 1'
#
loop_
_entity.id
_entity.type
_entity.pdbx_description
1 polymer ?
#
loop_
_entity_poly.entity_id
_entity_poly.type
_entity_poly.pdbx_seq_one_letter_code
_entity_poly.pdbx_strand_id
1 'polypeptide(L)'
;MTSAAHLENYSPASMVTEVLQILCDQKECAVECLYNSTVVEALLQPIHNLMRGTKAAPNCSETALIYIADVLARIASVEEGLTLLLYGENMNSSKEKSSTGAHIIAQFLKKLLDEDISIFSGSEMLPMVKGAFISTCCQIYGTCEGLQVLIPYSLHESLAKAWKKTSLLSDRIPTPVEDSDSVSSISQESQNIMAWEENLLDGLLNFAATPKGLLLLQRTDAINECVTFMFNRYAKKLQISRHKKFDCGVLVTQVASTAAGAVALQRSGFVNALITELWANLECGRDDVRVTHPRATPVDPIDQSCQKSFLALVNFLSYPAVYELVGNQDLPNKAEYSLREVPTCIIDIIDRLIILNSEAKIRSLFNYEQSHIFGLRLLSVICCSLDTLLLLEAQYQVSEILLRAQEESILETSEGHRDFIIDGLSVERNHVLVRMNLIGGPVERILPPRMLEKGDDPYPWPMFSSYPLPNCYLSEVTRNADLKQDSDLSKILLHFKMSDKQTEWIENCQRQFCKMMKAKPDMISGGALVELLENFVLHLSESPSECYFPSVEYTATDANVKNESLSLVQQLGIQMTVRYGKFLNLLKDGAEHDLTWVLKHCERFLKQQRALVKSSLLCLQGGCAGHDWFVSSLFMLMLGDRQKTLRFLQQFSRLLASAFLWLPRLHISVRLFSLF
;
A
#
# COMPACT_ATOMS: atom_id res chain seq x y z
N MET A 1 -42.45 -34.64 15.21
CA MET A 1 -43.29 -33.54 15.71
C MET A 1 -42.61 -32.23 15.34
N THR A 2 -43.16 -31.59 14.32
CA THR A 2 -42.79 -30.28 13.76
C THR A 2 -43.38 -29.18 14.63
N SER A 3 -42.57 -28.41 15.37
CA SER A 3 -42.91 -27.06 15.89
C SER A 3 -41.81 -26.56 16.83
N ALA A 4 -40.83 -25.82 16.32
CA ALA A 4 -40.05 -24.85 17.09
C ALA A 4 -39.26 -23.88 16.17
N ALA A 5 -38.77 -24.34 15.02
CA ALA A 5 -37.86 -23.56 14.16
C ALA A 5 -38.52 -22.49 13.26
N HIS A 6 -39.85 -22.34 13.27
CA HIS A 6 -40.56 -21.35 12.43
C HIS A 6 -41.23 -20.20 13.21
N LEU A 7 -41.14 -20.18 14.55
CA LEU A 7 -41.81 -19.15 15.35
C LEU A 7 -40.98 -17.88 15.61
N GLU A 8 -39.68 -17.86 15.32
CA GLU A 8 -38.86 -16.64 15.49
C GLU A 8 -38.99 -15.64 14.31
N ASN A 9 -39.52 -16.06 13.16
CA ASN A 9 -39.52 -15.25 11.93
C ASN A 9 -40.60 -14.15 11.83
N TYR A 10 -41.47 -13.98 12.82
CA TYR A 10 -42.57 -12.98 12.77
C TYR A 10 -42.65 -12.08 14.00
N SER A 11 -41.55 -11.91 14.75
CA SER A 11 -41.55 -10.91 15.82
C SER A 11 -41.67 -9.50 15.21
N PRO A 12 -42.49 -8.59 15.78
CA PRO A 12 -42.61 -7.22 15.26
C PRO A 12 -41.27 -6.51 15.13
N ALA A 13 -40.34 -6.76 16.07
CA ALA A 13 -38.99 -6.23 16.01
C ALA A 13 -38.19 -6.76 14.80
N SER A 14 -38.26 -8.07 14.51
CA SER A 14 -37.60 -8.67 13.35
C SER A 14 -38.17 -8.10 12.03
N MET A 15 -39.50 -8.02 11.92
CA MET A 15 -40.15 -7.48 10.71
C MET A 15 -39.82 -6.00 10.48
N VAL A 16 -39.85 -5.17 11.53
CA VAL A 16 -39.46 -3.75 11.41
C VAL A 16 -38.01 -3.62 11.02
N THR A 17 -37.13 -4.44 11.60
CA THR A 17 -35.71 -4.44 11.25
C THR A 17 -35.50 -4.85 9.80
N GLU A 18 -36.18 -5.89 9.31
CA GLU A 18 -36.10 -6.32 7.92
C GLU A 18 -36.59 -5.23 6.95
N VAL A 19 -37.67 -4.51 7.28
CA VAL A 19 -38.14 -3.37 6.46
C VAL A 19 -37.13 -2.23 6.45
N LEU A 20 -36.57 -1.85 7.61
CA LEU A 20 -35.53 -0.80 7.68
C LEU A 20 -34.28 -1.21 6.90
N GLN A 21 -33.93 -2.50 6.96
CA GLN A 21 -32.84 -3.10 6.21
C GLN A 21 -33.07 -3.02 4.69
N ILE A 22 -34.26 -3.37 4.21
CA ILE A 22 -34.66 -3.24 2.79
C ILE A 22 -34.60 -1.78 2.33
N LEU A 23 -35.06 -0.84 3.18
CA LEU A 23 -35.00 0.58 2.89
C LEU A 23 -33.56 1.09 2.81
N CYS A 24 -32.65 0.63 3.68
CA CYS A 24 -31.23 0.94 3.59
C CYS A 24 -30.60 0.44 2.28
N ASP A 25 -31.06 -0.70 1.75
CA ASP A 25 -30.51 -1.31 0.55
C ASP A 25 -30.96 -0.57 -0.74
N GLN A 26 -31.95 0.33 -0.66
CA GLN A 26 -32.43 1.17 -1.76
C GLN A 26 -31.98 2.62 -1.57
N LYS A 27 -31.01 3.08 -2.37
CA LYS A 27 -30.34 4.37 -2.18
C LYS A 27 -31.31 5.56 -2.12
N GLU A 28 -32.27 5.65 -3.05
CA GLU A 28 -33.22 6.77 -3.10
C GLU A 28 -34.13 6.80 -1.87
N CYS A 29 -34.65 5.65 -1.47
CA CYS A 29 -35.50 5.50 -0.29
C CYS A 29 -34.74 5.77 1.01
N ALA A 30 -33.49 5.32 1.12
CA ALA A 30 -32.66 5.52 2.31
C ALA A 30 -32.38 7.02 2.54
N VAL A 31 -32.07 7.77 1.48
CA VAL A 31 -31.81 9.22 1.57
C VAL A 31 -33.06 9.98 2.01
N GLU A 32 -34.24 9.63 1.50
CA GLU A 32 -35.48 10.33 1.82
C GLU A 32 -36.04 9.96 3.20
N CYS A 33 -35.93 8.69 3.60
CA CYS A 33 -36.64 8.16 4.77
C CYS A 33 -35.74 7.87 5.98
N LEU A 34 -34.47 7.51 5.79
CA LEU A 34 -33.60 6.97 6.84
C LEU A 34 -32.43 7.88 7.19
N TYR A 35 -31.85 8.58 6.21
CA TYR A 35 -30.71 9.48 6.43
C TYR A 35 -31.18 10.85 6.92
N ASN A 36 -31.89 10.84 8.06
CA ASN A 36 -32.40 12.01 8.76
C ASN A 36 -31.94 11.95 10.23
N SER A 37 -31.57 13.10 10.79
CA SER A 37 -31.14 13.25 12.18
C SER A 37 -32.17 12.69 13.18
N THR A 38 -33.46 12.86 12.91
CA THR A 38 -34.55 12.36 13.76
C THR A 38 -34.53 10.83 13.89
N VAL A 39 -34.28 10.12 12.78
CA VAL A 39 -34.23 8.65 12.76
C VAL A 39 -32.97 8.17 13.48
N VAL A 40 -31.83 8.80 13.21
CA VAL A 40 -30.57 8.48 13.87
C VAL A 40 -30.67 8.72 15.39
N GLU A 41 -31.23 9.84 15.82
CA GLU A 41 -31.46 10.14 17.24
C GLU A 41 -32.38 9.11 17.91
N ALA A 42 -33.46 8.70 17.24
CA ALA A 42 -34.36 7.66 17.74
C ALA A 42 -33.65 6.31 17.92
N LEU A 43 -32.78 5.93 16.97
CA LEU A 43 -31.97 4.71 17.07
C LEU A 43 -30.91 4.79 18.18
N LEU A 44 -30.35 5.98 18.43
CA LEU A 44 -29.32 6.20 19.45
C LEU A 44 -29.89 6.42 20.86
N GLN A 45 -31.17 6.76 21.00
CA GLN A 45 -31.80 7.05 22.29
C GLN A 45 -31.68 5.89 23.31
N PRO A 46 -31.87 4.61 22.94
CA PRO A 46 -31.67 3.49 23.86
C PRO A 46 -30.23 3.40 24.38
N ILE A 47 -29.24 3.69 23.52
CA ILE A 47 -27.81 3.69 23.86
C ILE A 47 -27.51 4.83 24.85
N HIS A 48 -28.05 6.02 24.60
CA HIS A 48 -27.92 7.16 25.52
C HIS A 48 -28.48 6.86 26.91
N ASN A 49 -29.66 6.23 26.97
CA ASN A 49 -30.31 5.87 28.23
C ASN A 49 -29.44 4.87 29.03
N LEU A 50 -28.85 3.88 28.36
CA LEU A 50 -27.92 2.92 28.97
C LEU A 50 -26.63 3.59 29.46
N MET A 51 -26.07 4.51 28.67
CA MET A 51 -24.84 5.21 29.05
C MET A 51 -25.01 6.13 30.27
N ARG A 52 -26.17 6.76 30.46
CA ARG A 52 -26.46 7.67 31.59
C ARG A 52 -26.76 6.96 32.92
N GLY A 53 -26.93 5.63 32.93
CA GLY A 53 -27.14 4.84 34.15
C GLY A 53 -28.43 5.17 34.91
N THR A 54 -29.40 5.82 34.26
CA THR A 54 -30.68 6.20 34.89
C THR A 54 -31.47 4.94 35.26
N LYS A 55 -31.73 4.75 36.55
CA LYS A 55 -32.56 3.66 37.15
C LYS A 55 -33.99 3.55 36.59
N ALA A 56 -34.39 4.43 35.66
CA ALA A 56 -35.72 4.57 35.08
C ALA A 56 -35.86 4.00 33.65
N ALA A 57 -34.87 3.30 33.09
CA ALA A 57 -35.02 2.65 31.78
C ALA A 57 -34.78 1.12 31.86
N PRO A 58 -35.77 0.31 32.28
CA PRO A 58 -35.61 -1.14 32.39
C PRO A 58 -35.80 -1.92 31.08
N ASN A 59 -36.04 -1.28 29.92
CA ASN A 59 -36.71 -1.95 28.79
C ASN A 59 -35.92 -2.04 27.47
N CYS A 60 -34.57 -1.94 27.48
CA CYS A 60 -33.82 -2.20 26.25
C CYS A 60 -33.34 -3.66 26.26
N SER A 61 -33.96 -4.52 25.45
CA SER A 61 -33.50 -5.91 25.29
C SER A 61 -32.20 -5.95 24.49
N GLU A 62 -31.35 -6.94 24.78
CA GLU A 62 -30.10 -7.17 24.04
C GLU A 62 -30.36 -7.43 22.55
N THR A 63 -31.45 -8.14 22.23
CA THR A 63 -31.91 -8.34 20.85
C THR A 63 -32.24 -7.02 20.14
N ALA A 64 -32.88 -6.07 20.84
CA ALA A 64 -33.15 -4.75 20.26
C ALA A 64 -31.86 -3.97 19.99
N LEU A 65 -30.85 -4.09 20.88
CA LEU A 65 -29.53 -3.48 20.65
C LEU A 65 -28.81 -4.07 19.44
N ILE A 66 -28.91 -5.39 19.22
CA ILE A 66 -28.35 -6.05 18.04
C ILE A 66 -29.03 -5.50 16.77
N TYR A 67 -30.36 -5.43 16.73
CA TYR A 67 -31.07 -4.87 15.57
C TYR A 67 -30.75 -3.40 15.31
N ILE A 68 -30.65 -2.58 16.36
CA ILE A 68 -30.22 -1.18 16.24
C ILE A 68 -28.83 -1.09 15.63
N ALA A 69 -27.88 -1.88 16.14
CA ALA A 69 -26.52 -1.91 15.62
C ALA A 69 -26.48 -2.36 14.15
N ASP A 70 -27.26 -3.37 13.76
CA ASP A 70 -27.34 -3.83 12.36
C ASP A 70 -27.86 -2.73 11.42
N VAL A 71 -28.89 -1.98 11.82
CA VAL A 71 -29.40 -0.84 11.03
C VAL A 71 -28.36 0.27 10.95
N LEU A 72 -27.73 0.64 12.08
CA LEU A 72 -26.68 1.66 12.11
C LEU A 72 -25.46 1.27 11.26
N ALA A 73 -25.07 0.00 11.25
CA ALA A 73 -23.99 -0.51 10.42
C ALA A 73 -24.32 -0.35 8.92
N ARG A 74 -25.57 -0.57 8.52
CA ARG A 74 -26.01 -0.33 7.13
C ARG A 74 -26.05 1.15 6.77
N ILE A 75 -26.45 2.03 7.69
CA ILE A 75 -26.38 3.49 7.49
C ILE A 75 -24.91 3.91 7.30
N ALA A 76 -24.01 3.42 8.16
CA ALA A 76 -22.59 3.73 8.11
C ALA A 76 -21.86 3.15 6.88
N SER A 77 -22.42 2.13 6.21
CA SER A 77 -21.78 1.51 5.04
C SER A 77 -21.92 2.34 3.76
N VAL A 78 -22.83 3.31 3.73
CA VAL A 78 -23.10 4.21 2.60
C VAL A 78 -22.57 5.62 2.91
N GLU A 79 -22.08 6.33 1.89
CA GLU A 79 -21.41 7.63 2.04
C GLU A 79 -22.30 8.69 2.70
N GLU A 80 -23.55 8.83 2.23
CA GLU A 80 -24.50 9.81 2.75
C GLU A 80 -24.88 9.53 4.22
N GLY A 81 -25.09 8.25 4.55
CA GLY A 81 -25.41 7.82 5.92
C GLY A 81 -24.23 7.94 6.89
N LEU A 82 -23.02 7.59 6.44
CA LEU A 82 -21.80 7.81 7.23
C LEU A 82 -21.58 9.29 7.51
N THR A 83 -21.74 10.13 6.50
CA THR A 83 -21.63 11.59 6.59
C THR A 83 -22.57 12.15 7.66
N LEU A 84 -23.83 11.68 7.68
CA LEU A 84 -24.81 12.03 8.71
C LEU A 84 -24.36 11.58 10.12
N LEU A 85 -23.81 10.38 10.26
CA LEU A 85 -23.32 9.89 11.56
C LEU A 85 -22.11 10.67 12.07
N LEU A 86 -21.25 11.15 11.17
CA LEU A 86 -20.05 11.91 11.51
C LEU A 86 -20.37 13.37 11.87
N TYR A 87 -21.23 14.03 11.08
CA TYR A 87 -21.43 15.49 11.13
C TYR A 87 -22.86 15.94 11.48
N GLY A 88 -23.86 15.06 11.39
CA GLY A 88 -25.27 15.43 11.45
C GLY A 88 -25.76 16.12 10.17
N GLU A 89 -27.00 16.62 10.16
CA GLU A 89 -27.60 17.31 9.00
C GLU A 89 -26.93 18.67 8.69
N ASN A 90 -26.22 19.26 9.66
CA ASN A 90 -25.59 20.58 9.51
C ASN A 90 -24.06 20.48 9.42
N MET A 91 -23.54 20.48 8.20
CA MET A 91 -22.08 20.55 7.92
C MET A 91 -21.36 21.78 8.50
N ASN A 92 -22.10 22.81 8.93
CA ASN A 92 -21.55 24.14 9.24
C ASN A 92 -21.57 24.54 10.73
N SER A 93 -22.06 23.72 11.66
CA SER A 93 -22.11 24.09 13.08
C SER A 93 -20.79 23.78 13.80
N SER A 94 -19.81 24.67 13.67
CA SER A 94 -18.51 24.63 14.34
C SER A 94 -18.54 24.91 15.86
N LYS A 95 -19.70 24.96 16.52
CA LYS A 95 -19.80 25.31 17.93
C LYS A 95 -21.04 24.72 18.60
N GLU A 96 -21.03 23.42 18.92
CA GLU A 96 -21.66 22.92 20.15
C GLU A 96 -21.32 21.46 20.42
N LYS A 97 -21.16 21.13 21.71
CA LYS A 97 -20.71 19.84 22.26
C LYS A 97 -21.80 18.74 22.18
N SER A 98 -22.57 18.65 21.11
CA SER A 98 -23.40 17.46 20.87
C SER A 98 -22.51 16.39 20.25
N SER A 99 -22.23 15.32 20.98
CA SER A 99 -21.57 14.13 20.41
C SER A 99 -22.42 13.61 19.26
N THR A 100 -21.90 13.66 18.03
CA THR A 100 -22.59 13.10 16.84
C THR A 100 -22.77 11.59 16.98
N GLY A 101 -23.54 10.98 16.07
CA GLY A 101 -23.88 9.56 16.16
C GLY A 101 -22.66 8.64 16.26
N ALA A 102 -21.62 8.92 15.46
CA ALA A 102 -20.38 8.17 15.49
C ALA A 102 -19.67 8.21 16.86
N HIS A 103 -19.65 9.38 17.50
CA HIS A 103 -19.08 9.55 18.84
C HIS A 103 -19.82 8.73 19.90
N ILE A 104 -21.16 8.70 19.84
CA ILE A 104 -21.99 7.95 20.80
C ILE A 104 -21.77 6.44 20.65
N ILE A 105 -21.79 5.95 19.41
CA ILE A 105 -21.57 4.53 19.08
C ILE A 105 -20.19 4.07 19.58
N ALA A 106 -19.13 4.84 19.29
CA ALA A 106 -17.78 4.50 19.69
C ALA A 106 -17.58 4.54 21.22
N GLN A 107 -18.17 5.52 21.89
CA GLN A 107 -18.10 5.63 23.34
C GLN A 107 -18.83 4.47 24.04
N PHE A 108 -19.97 4.05 23.49
CA PHE A 108 -20.70 2.88 23.96
C PHE A 108 -19.92 1.59 23.76
N LEU A 109 -19.35 1.37 22.56
CA LEU A 109 -18.52 0.19 22.29
C LEU A 109 -17.30 0.15 23.22
N LYS A 110 -16.62 1.27 23.42
CA LYS A 110 -15.49 1.34 24.36
C LYS A 110 -15.90 0.90 25.75
N LYS A 111 -17.03 1.41 26.25
CA LYS A 111 -17.58 1.04 27.55
C LYS A 111 -17.91 -0.46 27.62
N LEU A 112 -18.51 -1.02 26.57
CA LEU A 112 -18.81 -2.45 26.48
C LEU A 112 -17.55 -3.33 26.49
N LEU A 113 -16.42 -2.85 25.95
CA LEU A 113 -15.16 -3.59 25.91
C LEU A 113 -14.36 -3.47 27.22
N ASP A 114 -14.33 -2.28 27.81
CA ASP A 114 -13.46 -1.95 28.95
C ASP A 114 -14.12 -2.18 30.32
N GLU A 115 -15.44 -2.05 30.42
CA GLU A 115 -16.20 -2.11 31.69
C GLU A 115 -17.15 -3.31 31.74
N ASP A 116 -17.30 -3.91 32.92
CA ASP A 116 -18.40 -4.83 33.19
C ASP A 116 -19.66 -3.99 33.49
N ILE A 117 -20.50 -3.82 32.46
CA ILE A 117 -21.78 -3.14 32.62
C ILE A 117 -22.70 -4.03 33.46
N SER A 118 -23.07 -3.56 34.66
CA SER A 118 -23.87 -4.29 35.64
C SER A 118 -25.22 -4.81 35.10
N ILE A 119 -25.77 -4.15 34.07
CA ILE A 119 -27.02 -4.53 33.39
C ILE A 119 -26.87 -5.84 32.61
N PHE A 120 -25.65 -6.15 32.14
CA PHE A 120 -25.37 -7.33 31.31
C PHE A 120 -24.53 -8.40 32.03
N SER A 121 -24.32 -8.26 33.35
CA SER A 121 -23.53 -9.21 34.14
C SER A 121 -24.15 -10.61 34.08
N GLY A 122 -23.44 -11.56 33.48
CA GLY A 122 -23.88 -12.96 33.35
C GLY A 122 -24.77 -13.26 32.15
N SER A 123 -24.95 -12.33 31.20
CA SER A 123 -25.73 -12.58 29.98
C SER A 123 -24.95 -13.37 28.93
N GLU A 124 -25.57 -14.42 28.37
CA GLU A 124 -25.05 -15.18 27.22
C GLU A 124 -25.08 -14.39 25.90
N MET A 125 -25.93 -13.35 25.80
CA MET A 125 -26.12 -12.54 24.58
C MET A 125 -25.11 -11.37 24.47
N LEU A 126 -24.42 -11.04 25.55
CA LEU A 126 -23.49 -9.91 25.60
C LEU A 126 -22.39 -9.97 24.51
N PRO A 127 -21.75 -11.12 24.18
CA PRO A 127 -20.81 -11.20 23.07
C PRO A 127 -21.44 -10.85 21.71
N MET A 128 -22.70 -11.20 21.48
CA MET A 128 -23.42 -10.85 20.24
C MET A 128 -23.70 -9.34 20.17
N VAL A 129 -24.11 -8.71 21.29
CA VAL A 129 -24.26 -7.25 21.37
C VAL A 129 -22.93 -6.56 21.08
N LYS A 130 -21.83 -7.00 21.72
CA LYS A 130 -20.50 -6.45 21.45
C LYS A 130 -20.13 -6.62 19.97
N GLY A 131 -20.33 -7.80 19.40
CA GLY A 131 -20.06 -8.09 17.99
C GLY A 131 -20.81 -7.17 17.02
N ALA A 132 -22.09 -6.90 17.28
CA ALA A 132 -22.90 -6.03 16.43
C ALA A 132 -22.39 -4.57 16.45
N PHE A 133 -22.01 -4.06 17.62
CA PHE A 133 -21.42 -2.71 17.74
C PHE A 133 -19.99 -2.63 17.22
N ILE A 134 -19.19 -3.70 17.30
CA ILE A 134 -17.90 -3.81 16.61
C ILE A 134 -18.13 -3.65 15.11
N SER A 135 -19.05 -4.44 14.54
CA SER A 135 -19.41 -4.37 13.11
C SER A 135 -19.84 -2.96 12.68
N THR A 136 -20.64 -2.28 13.51
CA THR A 136 -21.04 -0.88 13.25
C THR A 136 -19.83 0.05 13.20
N CYS A 137 -18.95 -0.01 14.21
CA CYS A 137 -17.73 0.80 14.24
C CYS A 137 -16.79 0.47 13.07
N CYS A 138 -16.68 -0.80 12.64
CA CYS A 138 -15.89 -1.20 11.48
C CYS A 138 -16.29 -0.43 10.22
N GLN A 139 -17.59 -0.19 10.00
CA GLN A 139 -18.06 0.58 8.85
C GLN A 139 -17.63 2.05 8.92
N ILE A 140 -17.54 2.61 10.13
CA ILE A 140 -17.12 3.99 10.37
C ILE A 140 -15.60 4.13 10.20
N TYR A 141 -14.81 3.41 11.00
CA TYR A 141 -13.34 3.50 10.95
C TYR A 141 -12.70 2.80 9.74
N GLY A 142 -13.50 2.08 8.95
CA GLY A 142 -13.09 1.57 7.63
C GLY A 142 -12.81 2.67 6.60
N THR A 143 -13.17 3.92 6.91
CA THR A 143 -12.86 5.11 6.10
C THR A 143 -11.83 5.99 6.78
N CYS A 144 -11.04 6.74 6.01
CA CYS A 144 -10.03 7.66 6.57
C CYS A 144 -10.66 8.75 7.47
N GLU A 145 -11.78 9.31 7.03
CA GLU A 145 -12.51 10.36 7.75
C GLU A 145 -13.13 9.83 9.04
N GLY A 146 -13.85 8.70 8.97
CA GLY A 146 -14.43 8.07 10.15
C GLY A 146 -13.38 7.58 11.14
N LEU A 147 -12.25 7.03 10.67
CA LEU A 147 -11.13 6.69 11.56
C LEU A 147 -10.61 7.93 12.28
N GLN A 148 -10.43 9.05 11.57
CA GLN A 148 -9.93 10.29 12.18
C GLN A 148 -10.86 10.79 13.30
N VAL A 149 -12.18 10.68 13.13
CA VAL A 149 -13.18 11.02 14.15
C VAL A 149 -13.12 10.06 15.35
N LEU A 150 -12.85 8.76 15.12
CA LEU A 150 -12.86 7.73 16.17
C LEU A 150 -11.52 7.52 16.89
N ILE A 151 -10.42 8.11 16.43
CA ILE A 151 -9.09 8.02 17.09
C ILE A 151 -9.12 8.30 18.60
N PRO A 152 -9.80 9.35 19.11
CA PRO A 152 -9.80 9.69 20.54
C PRO A 152 -10.33 8.58 21.46
N TYR A 153 -11.05 7.60 20.92
CA TYR A 153 -11.59 6.48 21.69
C TYR A 153 -10.61 5.32 21.85
N SER A 154 -9.51 5.27 21.10
CA SER A 154 -8.52 4.17 21.15
C SER A 154 -9.14 2.77 21.02
N LEU A 155 -10.15 2.60 20.17
CA LEU A 155 -10.87 1.32 20.03
C LEU A 155 -9.95 0.14 19.67
N HIS A 156 -8.88 0.39 18.92
CA HIS A 156 -7.85 -0.61 18.58
C HIS A 156 -7.16 -1.18 19.83
N GLU A 157 -6.88 -0.35 20.85
CA GLU A 157 -6.28 -0.79 22.12
C GLU A 157 -7.28 -1.60 22.96
N SER A 158 -8.53 -1.12 23.08
CA SER A 158 -9.59 -1.82 23.82
C SER A 158 -9.91 -3.18 23.19
N LEU A 159 -10.01 -3.26 21.86
CA LEU A 159 -10.21 -4.52 21.14
C LEU A 159 -9.04 -5.48 21.32
N ALA A 160 -7.80 -5.00 21.22
CA ALA A 160 -6.61 -5.83 21.41
C ALA A 160 -6.50 -6.35 22.84
N LYS A 161 -6.86 -5.53 23.84
CA LYS A 161 -6.90 -5.95 25.25
C LYS A 161 -7.97 -7.02 25.48
N ALA A 162 -9.16 -6.83 24.91
CA ALA A 162 -10.23 -7.83 24.97
C ALA A 162 -9.82 -9.14 24.30
N TRP A 163 -9.19 -9.06 23.12
CA TRP A 163 -8.68 -10.21 22.38
C TRP A 163 -7.62 -10.97 23.18
N LYS A 164 -6.60 -10.29 23.72
CA LYS A 164 -5.56 -10.92 24.56
C LYS A 164 -6.18 -11.65 25.77
N LYS A 165 -7.23 -11.09 26.38
CA LYS A 165 -7.96 -11.74 27.49
C LYS A 165 -8.70 -13.00 27.01
N THR A 166 -9.36 -12.94 25.85
CA THR A 166 -10.12 -14.07 25.29
C THR A 166 -9.20 -15.18 24.78
N SER A 167 -8.11 -14.85 24.09
CA SER A 167 -7.13 -15.81 23.56
C SER A 167 -6.52 -16.67 24.69
N LEU A 168 -6.17 -16.05 25.84
CA LEU A 168 -5.70 -16.78 27.02
C LEU A 168 -6.71 -17.77 27.62
N LEU A 169 -8.01 -17.58 27.36
CA LEU A 169 -9.06 -18.51 27.78
C LEU A 169 -9.22 -19.63 26.74
N SER A 170 -9.09 -19.31 25.46
CA SER A 170 -9.07 -20.25 24.33
C SER A 170 -7.96 -21.30 24.48
N ASP A 171 -6.73 -20.86 24.80
CA ASP A 171 -5.55 -21.72 24.98
C ASP A 171 -5.64 -22.69 26.17
N ARG A 172 -6.52 -22.43 27.14
CA ARG A 172 -6.69 -23.25 28.36
C ARG A 172 -7.67 -24.40 28.18
N ILE A 173 -8.35 -24.50 27.03
CA ILE A 173 -9.32 -25.55 26.75
C ILE A 173 -8.54 -26.81 26.32
N PRO A 174 -8.55 -27.92 27.09
CA PRO A 174 -7.82 -29.13 26.73
C PRO A 174 -8.41 -29.79 25.47
N THR A 175 -7.55 -30.44 24.67
CA THR A 175 -7.98 -31.36 23.62
C THR A 175 -8.88 -32.44 24.23
N PRO A 176 -10.12 -32.65 23.74
CA PRO A 176 -11.04 -33.59 24.38
C PRO A 176 -10.50 -35.02 24.30
N VAL A 177 -10.46 -35.70 25.46
CA VAL A 177 -10.18 -37.14 25.58
C VAL A 177 -11.48 -37.88 25.29
N GLU A 178 -11.42 -38.96 24.50
CA GLU A 178 -12.57 -39.66 23.89
C GLU A 178 -13.58 -40.31 24.87
N ASP A 179 -13.41 -40.24 26.19
CA ASP A 179 -14.29 -40.90 27.17
C ASP A 179 -14.73 -39.96 28.30
N SER A 180 -15.78 -39.15 28.09
CA SER A 180 -16.63 -38.64 29.18
C SER A 180 -17.95 -38.05 28.66
N ASP A 181 -19.09 -38.50 29.19
CA ASP A 181 -20.46 -38.09 28.79
C ASP A 181 -20.86 -36.62 29.12
N SER A 182 -19.91 -35.72 29.35
CA SER A 182 -20.13 -34.27 29.57
C SER A 182 -19.76 -33.40 28.36
N VAL A 183 -19.92 -33.93 27.14
CA VAL A 183 -19.39 -33.33 25.89
C VAL A 183 -20.22 -32.15 25.34
N SER A 184 -21.53 -32.04 25.65
CA SER A 184 -22.41 -31.09 24.94
C SER A 184 -22.28 -29.63 25.41
N SER A 185 -22.11 -29.36 26.71
CA SER A 185 -21.98 -27.98 27.23
C SER A 185 -20.57 -27.41 27.04
N ILE A 186 -19.53 -28.23 27.25
CA ILE A 186 -18.12 -27.84 27.11
C ILE A 186 -17.80 -27.53 25.64
N SER A 187 -18.40 -28.25 24.68
CA SER A 187 -18.22 -27.97 23.25
C SER A 187 -18.91 -26.67 22.81
N GLN A 188 -20.08 -26.34 23.35
CA GLN A 188 -20.79 -25.11 23.00
C GLN A 188 -20.12 -23.86 23.61
N GLU A 189 -19.63 -23.94 24.84
CA GLU A 189 -18.88 -22.84 25.47
C GLU A 189 -17.55 -22.57 24.74
N SER A 190 -16.83 -23.64 24.36
CA SER A 190 -15.62 -23.54 23.53
C SER A 190 -15.90 -22.92 22.16
N GLN A 191 -16.99 -23.31 21.49
CA GLN A 191 -17.40 -22.71 20.21
C GLN A 191 -17.75 -21.23 20.34
N ASN A 192 -18.44 -20.84 21.42
CA ASN A 192 -18.80 -19.44 21.68
C ASN A 192 -17.56 -18.58 21.96
N ILE A 193 -16.57 -19.11 22.69
CA ILE A 193 -15.29 -18.43 22.94
C ILE A 193 -14.52 -18.22 21.63
N MET A 194 -14.44 -19.24 20.78
CA MET A 194 -13.80 -19.12 19.47
C MET A 194 -14.52 -18.11 18.56
N ALA A 195 -15.85 -18.15 18.48
CA ALA A 195 -16.61 -17.19 17.67
C ALA A 195 -16.44 -15.74 18.15
N TRP A 196 -16.33 -15.55 19.47
CA TRP A 196 -16.04 -14.24 20.05
C TRP A 196 -14.61 -13.77 19.74
N GLU A 197 -13.62 -14.68 19.82
CA GLU A 197 -12.24 -14.41 19.42
C GLU A 197 -12.14 -13.99 17.94
N GLU A 198 -12.81 -14.71 17.04
CA GLU A 198 -12.88 -14.38 15.62
C GLU A 198 -13.54 -13.01 15.37
N ASN A 199 -14.59 -12.65 16.11
CA ASN A 199 -15.23 -11.32 16.01
C ASN A 199 -14.29 -10.19 16.43
N LEU A 200 -13.47 -10.40 17.48
CA LEU A 200 -12.49 -9.42 17.92
C LEU A 200 -11.34 -9.26 16.91
N LEU A 201 -10.85 -10.36 16.35
CA LEU A 201 -9.84 -10.35 15.30
C LEU A 201 -10.36 -9.68 14.02
N ASP A 202 -11.62 -9.91 13.64
CA ASP A 202 -12.24 -9.23 12.51
C ASP A 202 -12.36 -7.71 12.77
N GLY A 203 -12.75 -7.31 13.99
CA GLY A 203 -12.75 -5.90 14.40
C GLY A 203 -11.37 -5.25 14.25
N LEU A 204 -10.34 -5.89 14.79
CA LEU A 204 -8.95 -5.43 14.68
C LEU A 204 -8.48 -5.37 13.22
N LEU A 205 -8.76 -6.40 12.43
CA LEU A 205 -8.36 -6.48 11.02
C LEU A 205 -9.00 -5.37 10.18
N ASN A 206 -10.24 -4.93 10.48
CA ASN A 206 -10.88 -3.83 9.76
C ASN A 206 -10.12 -2.49 9.91
N PHE A 207 -9.26 -2.31 10.92
CA PHE A 207 -8.37 -1.14 10.96
C PHE A 207 -7.40 -1.12 9.77
N ALA A 208 -7.00 -2.30 9.27
CA ALA A 208 -6.18 -2.43 8.09
C ALA A 208 -6.90 -2.02 6.79
N ALA A 209 -8.16 -1.56 6.84
CA ALA A 209 -8.83 -0.94 5.69
C ALA A 209 -8.25 0.44 5.32
N THR A 210 -7.52 1.09 6.23
CA THR A 210 -6.88 2.38 5.97
C THR A 210 -5.39 2.34 6.32
N PRO A 211 -4.52 3.14 5.67
CA PRO A 211 -3.10 3.18 6.00
C PRO A 211 -2.82 3.56 7.46
N LYS A 212 -3.53 4.56 7.99
CA LYS A 212 -3.38 4.99 9.40
C LYS A 212 -3.89 3.92 10.37
N GLY A 213 -4.99 3.26 10.05
CA GLY A 213 -5.54 2.18 10.87
C GLY A 213 -4.60 0.96 10.91
N LEU A 214 -3.95 0.61 9.81
CA LEU A 214 -2.92 -0.44 9.81
C LEU A 214 -1.76 -0.13 10.75
N LEU A 215 -1.30 1.12 10.82
CA LEU A 215 -0.28 1.54 11.78
C LEU A 215 -0.77 1.42 13.24
N LEU A 216 -2.04 1.73 13.50
CA LEU A 216 -2.65 1.55 14.83
C LEU A 216 -2.73 0.06 15.18
N LEU A 217 -3.12 -0.80 14.24
CA LEU A 217 -3.15 -2.25 14.43
C LEU A 217 -1.75 -2.80 14.72
N GLN A 218 -0.71 -2.32 14.05
CA GLN A 218 0.66 -2.74 14.33
C GLN A 218 1.13 -2.41 15.74
N ARG A 219 0.60 -1.34 16.35
CA ARG A 219 0.92 -0.98 17.75
C ARG A 219 0.28 -1.90 18.79
N THR A 220 -0.71 -2.71 18.40
CA THR A 220 -1.38 -3.61 19.34
C THR A 220 -0.69 -4.97 19.48
N ASP A 221 0.31 -5.23 18.64
CA ASP A 221 1.01 -6.51 18.45
C ASP A 221 0.12 -7.65 17.92
N ALA A 222 -1.14 -7.39 17.55
CA ALA A 222 -2.09 -8.41 17.09
C ALA A 222 -2.03 -8.70 15.58
N ILE A 223 -1.06 -8.14 14.86
CA ILE A 223 -1.00 -8.19 13.39
C ILE A 223 -0.81 -9.61 12.87
N ASN A 224 -0.02 -10.45 13.53
CA ASN A 224 0.25 -11.83 13.07
C ASN A 224 -1.02 -12.67 13.16
N GLU A 225 -1.78 -12.52 14.23
CA GLU A 225 -3.00 -13.25 14.52
C GLU A 225 -4.15 -12.76 13.63
N CYS A 226 -4.25 -11.45 13.40
CA CYS A 226 -5.22 -10.89 12.43
C CYS A 226 -4.96 -11.38 11.00
N VAL A 227 -3.68 -11.46 10.57
CA VAL A 227 -3.31 -11.95 9.24
C VAL A 227 -3.52 -13.46 9.12
N THR A 228 -3.24 -14.22 10.17
CA THR A 228 -3.52 -15.66 10.21
C THR A 228 -5.03 -15.93 10.14
N PHE A 229 -5.83 -15.17 10.88
CA PHE A 229 -7.29 -15.20 10.79
C PHE A 229 -7.78 -14.86 9.37
N MET A 230 -7.24 -13.81 8.75
CA MET A 230 -7.54 -13.44 7.37
C MET A 230 -7.22 -14.58 6.40
N PHE A 231 -6.06 -15.23 6.54
CA PHE A 231 -5.66 -16.35 5.69
C PHE A 231 -6.57 -17.57 5.88
N ASN A 232 -6.92 -17.92 7.12
CA ASN A 232 -7.86 -19.01 7.41
C ASN A 232 -9.22 -18.78 6.75
N ARG A 233 -9.70 -17.54 6.74
CA ARG A 233 -10.94 -17.15 6.05
C ARG A 233 -10.83 -17.28 4.54
N TYR A 234 -9.71 -16.84 3.97
CA TYR A 234 -9.41 -16.98 2.55
C TYR A 234 -9.35 -18.46 2.12
N ALA A 235 -8.63 -19.30 2.87
CA ALA A 235 -8.47 -20.72 2.58
C ALA A 235 -9.80 -21.50 2.61
N LYS A 236 -10.68 -21.16 3.57
CA LYS A 236 -12.02 -21.77 3.68
C LYS A 236 -13.01 -21.30 2.59
N LYS A 237 -12.61 -20.38 1.68
CA LYS A 237 -13.49 -19.73 0.69
C LYS A 237 -14.80 -19.20 1.28
N LEU A 238 -14.78 -18.81 2.56
CA LEU A 238 -15.97 -18.30 3.24
C LEU A 238 -16.41 -17.03 2.53
N GLN A 239 -17.57 -17.10 1.86
CA GLN A 239 -18.16 -15.92 1.22
C GLN A 239 -18.25 -14.82 2.27
N ILE A 240 -17.59 -13.70 1.97
CA ILE A 240 -17.75 -12.47 2.74
C ILE A 240 -19.21 -12.09 2.57
N SER A 241 -19.97 -12.01 3.67
CA SER A 241 -21.37 -11.61 3.62
C SER A 241 -21.50 -10.29 2.85
N ARG A 242 -22.59 -10.09 2.10
CA ARG A 242 -22.86 -8.89 1.27
C ARG A 242 -22.62 -7.53 1.96
N HIS A 243 -22.51 -7.52 3.29
CA HIS A 243 -22.39 -6.34 4.15
C HIS A 243 -20.96 -6.03 4.63
N LYS A 244 -19.97 -6.92 4.38
CA LYS A 244 -18.55 -6.64 4.67
C LYS A 244 -17.89 -6.11 3.40
N LYS A 245 -17.52 -4.82 3.43
CA LYS A 245 -17.18 -3.97 2.28
C LYS A 245 -15.84 -4.32 1.60
N PHE A 246 -15.03 -5.21 2.18
CA PHE A 246 -13.67 -5.47 1.71
C PHE A 246 -13.47 -6.91 1.26
N ASP A 247 -13.13 -7.07 -0.02
CA ASP A 247 -12.55 -8.31 -0.51
C ASP A 247 -11.20 -8.56 0.17
N CYS A 248 -10.91 -9.81 0.53
CA CYS A 248 -9.62 -10.19 1.13
C CYS A 248 -8.42 -9.69 0.31
N GLY A 249 -8.56 -9.51 -1.01
CA GLY A 249 -7.50 -8.97 -1.88
C GLY A 249 -7.09 -7.53 -1.53
N VAL A 250 -8.04 -6.66 -1.19
CA VAL A 250 -7.75 -5.26 -0.81
C VAL A 250 -7.00 -5.22 0.52
N LEU A 251 -7.46 -6.02 1.50
CA LEU A 251 -6.79 -6.12 2.80
C LEU A 251 -5.38 -6.70 2.69
N VAL A 252 -5.16 -7.73 1.86
CA VAL A 252 -3.81 -8.27 1.62
C VAL A 252 -2.88 -7.21 1.05
N THR A 253 -3.34 -6.45 0.06
CA THR A 253 -2.56 -5.35 -0.54
C THR A 253 -2.20 -4.30 0.51
N GLN A 254 -3.19 -3.90 1.32
CA GLN A 254 -2.99 -2.89 2.35
C GLN A 254 -2.05 -3.39 3.45
N VAL A 255 -2.19 -4.61 3.94
CA VAL A 255 -1.27 -5.23 4.91
C VAL A 255 0.15 -5.32 4.34
N ALA A 256 0.29 -5.78 3.10
CA ALA A 256 1.56 -5.90 2.40
C ALA A 256 2.22 -4.56 2.08
N SER A 257 1.52 -3.43 2.20
CA SER A 257 2.11 -2.08 2.06
C SER A 257 3.09 -1.71 3.18
N THR A 258 3.23 -2.57 4.20
CA THR A 258 4.15 -2.37 5.33
C THR A 258 5.02 -3.61 5.52
N ALA A 259 6.27 -3.41 5.96
CA ALA A 259 7.20 -4.51 6.22
C ALA A 259 6.67 -5.49 7.29
N ALA A 260 6.12 -4.99 8.40
CA ALA A 260 5.54 -5.82 9.45
C ALA A 260 4.38 -6.67 8.91
N GLY A 261 3.52 -6.11 8.07
CA GLY A 261 2.41 -6.84 7.44
C GLY A 261 2.90 -7.88 6.42
N ALA A 262 3.91 -7.56 5.63
CA ALA A 262 4.53 -8.51 4.70
C ALA A 262 5.13 -9.73 5.43
N VAL A 263 5.84 -9.50 6.55
CA VAL A 263 6.36 -10.58 7.40
C VAL A 263 5.22 -11.40 8.02
N ALA A 264 4.15 -10.75 8.48
CA ALA A 264 2.99 -11.46 9.01
C ALA A 264 2.34 -12.37 7.95
N LEU A 265 2.22 -11.91 6.70
CA LEU A 265 1.72 -12.71 5.56
C LEU A 265 2.64 -13.90 5.22
N GLN A 266 3.96 -13.70 5.27
CA GLN A 266 4.91 -14.79 5.07
C GLN A 266 4.77 -15.84 6.18
N ARG A 267 4.70 -15.40 7.45
CA ARG A 267 4.61 -16.27 8.63
C ARG A 267 3.29 -17.03 8.72
N SER A 268 2.19 -16.46 8.25
CA SER A 268 0.88 -17.11 8.26
C SER A 268 0.77 -18.26 7.24
N GLY A 269 1.77 -18.44 6.36
CA GLY A 269 1.73 -19.40 5.27
C GLY A 269 0.96 -18.92 4.04
N PHE A 270 0.47 -17.67 4.03
CA PHE A 270 -0.26 -17.10 2.88
C PHE A 270 0.60 -17.10 1.63
N VAL A 271 1.86 -16.65 1.75
CA VAL A 271 2.80 -16.58 0.61
C VAL A 271 3.10 -17.97 0.07
N ASN A 272 3.36 -18.93 0.96
CA ASN A 272 3.63 -20.32 0.55
C ASN A 272 2.44 -20.94 -0.17
N ALA A 273 1.21 -20.73 0.33
CA ALA A 273 -0.01 -21.22 -0.31
C ALA A 273 -0.22 -20.58 -1.70
N LEU A 274 0.00 -19.27 -1.81
CA LEU A 274 -0.09 -18.54 -3.08
C LEU A 274 0.92 -19.07 -4.11
N ILE A 275 2.17 -19.28 -3.69
CA ILE A 275 3.24 -19.80 -4.53
C ILE A 275 2.96 -21.25 -4.94
N THR A 276 2.46 -22.08 -4.02
CA THR A 276 2.10 -23.47 -4.32
C THR A 276 0.97 -23.53 -5.35
N GLU A 277 -0.07 -22.68 -5.21
CA GLU A 277 -1.15 -22.57 -6.19
C GLU A 277 -0.62 -22.11 -7.55
N LEU A 278 0.27 -21.10 -7.58
CA LEU A 278 0.92 -20.64 -8.80
C LEU A 278 1.71 -21.76 -9.47
N TRP A 279 2.59 -22.42 -8.71
CA TRP A 279 3.46 -23.48 -9.23
C TRP A 279 2.64 -24.65 -9.79
N ALA A 280 1.56 -25.03 -9.11
CA ALA A 280 0.67 -26.07 -9.63
C ALA A 280 0.03 -25.69 -10.98
N ASN A 281 -0.36 -24.42 -11.15
CA ASN A 281 -0.93 -23.93 -12.41
C ASN A 281 0.12 -23.83 -13.53
N LEU A 282 1.35 -23.42 -13.22
CA LEU A 282 2.44 -23.26 -14.20
C LEU A 282 3.10 -24.59 -14.59
N GLU A 283 3.39 -25.47 -13.64
CA GLU A 283 4.29 -26.61 -13.82
C GLU A 283 3.62 -27.97 -13.70
N CYS A 284 2.53 -28.10 -12.92
CA CYS A 284 1.93 -29.41 -12.65
C CYS A 284 0.67 -29.73 -13.47
N GLY A 285 0.06 -28.72 -14.11
CA GLY A 285 -1.22 -28.88 -14.80
C GLY A 285 -2.38 -29.18 -13.84
N ARG A 286 -3.61 -28.82 -14.23
CA ARG A 286 -4.81 -29.28 -13.52
C ARG A 286 -5.25 -30.60 -14.16
N ASP A 287 -5.11 -31.68 -13.42
CA ASP A 287 -5.62 -33.04 -13.66
C ASP A 287 -4.89 -33.92 -14.68
N ASP A 288 -4.88 -35.23 -14.36
CA ASP A 288 -4.40 -36.42 -15.10
C ASP A 288 -5.03 -36.63 -16.49
N VAL A 289 -5.43 -35.56 -17.18
CA VAL A 289 -5.81 -35.65 -18.59
C VAL A 289 -4.52 -35.74 -19.39
N ARG A 290 -4.22 -36.91 -19.96
CA ARG A 290 -3.13 -37.08 -20.92
C ARG A 290 -3.17 -35.90 -21.90
N VAL A 291 -2.19 -35.01 -21.79
CA VAL A 291 -2.01 -33.89 -22.70
C VAL A 291 -1.60 -34.50 -24.04
N THR A 292 -2.59 -34.85 -24.86
CA THR A 292 -2.40 -35.49 -26.17
C THR A 292 -1.91 -34.50 -27.21
N HIS A 293 -2.00 -33.20 -26.92
CA HIS A 293 -1.55 -32.11 -27.78
C HIS A 293 -0.92 -31.02 -26.91
N PRO A 294 0.27 -30.49 -27.25
CA PRO A 294 0.82 -29.32 -26.57
C PRO A 294 -0.21 -28.17 -26.61
N ARG A 295 -0.44 -27.52 -25.46
CA ARG A 295 -1.31 -26.33 -25.43
C ARG A 295 -0.67 -25.26 -26.32
N ALA A 296 -1.48 -24.64 -27.17
CA ALA A 296 -1.03 -23.49 -27.95
C ALA A 296 -0.45 -22.42 -27.00
N THR A 297 0.66 -21.81 -27.39
CA THR A 297 1.25 -20.68 -26.66
C THR A 297 0.15 -19.65 -26.40
N PRO A 298 -0.13 -19.28 -25.14
CA PRO A 298 -1.21 -18.34 -24.83
C PRO A 298 -1.01 -17.06 -25.64
N VAL A 299 -2.04 -16.68 -26.39
CA VAL A 299 -2.09 -15.38 -27.10
C VAL A 299 -2.27 -14.24 -26.09
N ASP A 300 -2.75 -14.57 -24.88
CA ASP A 300 -2.96 -13.61 -23.80
C ASP A 300 -1.65 -13.22 -23.08
N PRO A 301 -1.58 -11.97 -22.57
CA PRO A 301 -0.42 -11.46 -21.85
C PRO A 301 -0.19 -12.11 -20.48
N ILE A 302 -1.03 -13.02 -19.99
CA ILE A 302 -0.76 -14.04 -18.96
C ILE A 302 -1.82 -15.13 -19.18
N ASP A 303 -1.48 -16.42 -19.05
CA ASP A 303 -2.48 -17.49 -19.11
C ASP A 303 -3.58 -17.23 -18.07
N GLN A 304 -4.85 -17.27 -18.50
CA GLN A 304 -6.02 -17.12 -17.64
C GLN A 304 -5.95 -18.01 -16.38
N SER A 305 -5.35 -19.19 -16.49
CA SER A 305 -5.13 -20.10 -15.36
C SER A 305 -4.28 -19.52 -14.24
N CYS A 306 -3.33 -18.64 -14.58
CA CYS A 306 -2.35 -18.03 -13.68
C CYS A 306 -2.68 -16.57 -13.35
N GLN A 307 -3.65 -15.95 -14.03
CA GLN A 307 -4.00 -14.54 -13.86
C GLN A 307 -4.32 -14.16 -12.42
N LYS A 308 -5.06 -15.01 -11.69
CA LYS A 308 -5.40 -14.76 -10.28
C LYS A 308 -4.15 -14.74 -9.40
N SER A 309 -3.28 -15.72 -9.54
CA SER A 309 -2.02 -15.80 -8.79
C SER A 309 -1.06 -14.66 -9.15
N PHE A 310 -1.01 -14.27 -10.43
CA PHE A 310 -0.25 -13.13 -10.89
C PHE A 310 -0.71 -11.83 -10.20
N LEU A 311 -2.01 -11.54 -10.23
CA LEU A 311 -2.56 -10.35 -9.58
C LEU A 311 -2.34 -10.36 -8.07
N ALA A 312 -2.48 -11.52 -7.43
CA ALA A 312 -2.20 -11.67 -6.00
C ALA A 312 -0.72 -11.39 -5.66
N LEU A 313 0.23 -11.87 -6.48
CA LEU A 313 1.64 -11.54 -6.31
C LEU A 313 1.92 -10.04 -6.54
N VAL A 314 1.35 -9.45 -7.59
CA VAL A 314 1.51 -8.02 -7.87
C VAL A 314 0.99 -7.15 -6.72
N ASN A 315 -0.18 -7.49 -6.19
CA ASN A 315 -0.80 -6.81 -5.05
C ASN A 315 0.03 -6.96 -3.76
N PHE A 316 0.75 -8.07 -3.61
CA PHE A 316 1.59 -8.36 -2.46
C PHE A 316 2.96 -7.68 -2.53
N LEU A 317 3.59 -7.64 -3.71
CA LEU A 317 4.99 -7.24 -3.90
C LEU A 317 5.18 -5.71 -3.97
N SER A 318 4.68 -5.01 -2.96
CA SER A 318 5.03 -3.61 -2.70
C SER A 318 6.52 -3.46 -2.37
N TYR A 319 7.11 -2.27 -2.54
CA TYR A 319 8.54 -2.10 -2.21
C TYR A 319 8.88 -2.48 -0.76
N PRO A 320 8.12 -2.06 0.28
CA PRO A 320 8.37 -2.52 1.65
C PRO A 320 8.32 -4.04 1.81
N ALA A 321 7.40 -4.73 1.12
CA ALA A 321 7.33 -6.19 1.15
C ALA A 321 8.53 -6.83 0.45
N VAL A 322 8.89 -6.36 -0.74
CA VAL A 322 10.05 -6.86 -1.48
C VAL A 322 11.32 -6.65 -0.66
N TYR A 323 11.56 -5.43 -0.15
CA TYR A 323 12.74 -5.15 0.64
C TYR A 323 12.85 -6.04 1.89
N GLU A 324 11.73 -6.29 2.58
CA GLU A 324 11.73 -7.11 3.79
C GLU A 324 11.89 -8.61 3.50
N LEU A 325 11.36 -9.11 2.37
CA LEU A 325 11.34 -10.54 2.04
C LEU A 325 12.50 -10.99 1.14
N VAL A 326 13.13 -10.05 0.42
CA VAL A 326 14.20 -10.31 -0.57
C VAL A 326 15.50 -9.60 -0.18
N GLY A 327 15.43 -8.52 0.60
CA GLY A 327 16.59 -7.74 0.99
C GLY A 327 17.65 -8.57 1.71
N ASN A 328 18.90 -8.42 1.28
CA ASN A 328 20.06 -9.13 1.82
C ASN A 328 19.99 -10.68 1.76
N GLN A 329 19.12 -11.25 0.92
CA GLN A 329 19.06 -12.69 0.70
C GLN A 329 19.78 -13.07 -0.59
N ASP A 330 20.62 -14.10 -0.52
CA ASP A 330 21.26 -14.69 -1.69
C ASP A 330 20.27 -15.57 -2.47
N LEU A 331 20.48 -15.66 -3.78
CA LEU A 331 19.73 -16.59 -4.62
C LEU A 331 20.15 -18.04 -4.28
N PRO A 332 19.20 -18.98 -4.13
CA PRO A 332 19.49 -20.37 -3.87
C PRO A 332 20.47 -21.00 -4.85
N ASN A 333 20.35 -20.72 -6.16
CA ASN A 333 21.29 -21.17 -7.21
C ASN A 333 21.82 -22.59 -7.02
N LYS A 334 20.92 -23.57 -6.82
CA LYS A 334 21.31 -24.94 -6.52
C LYS A 334 21.97 -25.59 -7.73
N ALA A 335 22.93 -26.48 -7.48
CA ALA A 335 23.59 -27.24 -8.54
C ALA A 335 22.61 -28.18 -9.25
N GLU A 336 21.61 -28.70 -8.53
CA GLU A 336 20.54 -29.55 -9.03
C GLU A 336 19.23 -29.21 -8.33
N TYR A 337 18.12 -29.34 -9.05
CA TYR A 337 16.76 -29.14 -8.53
C TYR A 337 15.97 -30.43 -8.74
N SER A 338 15.24 -30.87 -7.72
CA SER A 338 14.36 -32.03 -7.86
C SER A 338 13.11 -31.65 -8.66
N LEU A 339 12.62 -32.53 -9.52
CA LEU A 339 11.35 -32.34 -10.25
C LEU A 339 10.14 -32.22 -9.33
N ARG A 340 10.26 -32.65 -8.06
CA ARG A 340 9.20 -32.52 -7.04
C ARG A 340 9.38 -31.30 -6.14
N GLU A 341 10.45 -30.53 -6.35
CA GLU A 341 10.73 -29.35 -5.55
C GLU A 341 9.83 -28.20 -5.98
N VAL A 342 9.07 -27.67 -5.03
CA VAL A 342 8.15 -26.54 -5.22
C VAL A 342 8.74 -25.32 -4.53
N PRO A 343 8.77 -24.14 -5.17
CA PRO A 343 9.10 -22.88 -4.51
C PRO A 343 8.23 -22.63 -3.28
N THR A 344 8.80 -22.05 -2.22
CA THR A 344 8.07 -21.80 -0.96
C THR A 344 8.06 -20.33 -0.56
N CYS A 345 8.93 -19.52 -1.16
CA CYS A 345 9.07 -18.10 -0.88
C CYS A 345 9.33 -17.27 -2.14
N ILE A 346 9.28 -15.94 -2.00
CA ILE A 346 9.46 -15.01 -3.12
C ILE A 346 10.86 -15.13 -3.75
N ILE A 347 11.88 -15.39 -2.95
CA ILE A 347 13.24 -15.63 -3.45
C ILE A 347 13.29 -16.83 -4.38
N ASP A 348 12.61 -17.93 -4.04
CA ASP A 348 12.54 -19.11 -4.91
C ASP A 348 11.87 -18.80 -6.26
N ILE A 349 10.86 -17.91 -6.26
CA ILE A 349 10.21 -17.44 -7.49
C ILE A 349 11.17 -16.59 -8.34
N ILE A 350 11.92 -15.68 -7.71
CA ILE A 350 12.94 -14.89 -8.43
C ILE A 350 14.00 -15.83 -9.01
N ASP A 351 14.49 -16.79 -8.24
CA ASP A 351 15.53 -17.74 -8.63
C ASP A 351 15.09 -18.69 -9.77
N ARG A 352 13.85 -19.19 -9.72
CA ARG A 352 13.38 -20.24 -10.64
C ARG A 352 12.51 -19.75 -11.79
N LEU A 353 11.97 -18.53 -11.76
CA LEU A 353 11.16 -17.99 -12.87
C LEU A 353 11.80 -16.77 -13.55
N ILE A 354 12.56 -15.96 -12.81
CA ILE A 354 13.13 -14.71 -13.33
C ILE A 354 14.61 -14.90 -13.70
N ILE A 355 15.43 -15.37 -12.77
CA ILE A 355 16.89 -15.48 -12.90
C ILE A 355 17.26 -16.91 -13.32
N LEU A 356 16.94 -17.25 -14.57
CA LEU A 356 17.25 -18.55 -15.18
C LEU A 356 18.65 -18.56 -15.81
N ASN A 357 19.68 -18.53 -14.96
CA ASN A 357 21.09 -18.39 -15.34
C ASN A 357 21.89 -19.71 -15.31
N SER A 358 21.22 -20.87 -15.20
CA SER A 358 21.90 -22.17 -15.20
C SER A 358 21.05 -23.24 -15.89
N GLU A 359 21.72 -24.21 -16.52
CA GLU A 359 21.04 -25.36 -17.14
C GLU A 359 20.21 -26.15 -16.12
N ALA A 360 20.68 -26.23 -14.86
CA ALA A 360 19.97 -26.94 -13.79
C ALA A 360 18.58 -26.33 -13.54
N LYS A 361 18.48 -25.00 -13.53
CA LYS A 361 17.20 -24.30 -13.37
C LYS A 361 16.30 -24.52 -14.57
N ILE A 362 16.84 -24.34 -15.78
CA ILE A 362 16.10 -24.51 -17.05
C ILE A 362 15.53 -25.92 -17.15
N ARG A 363 16.35 -26.95 -16.89
CA ARG A 363 15.95 -28.37 -16.92
C ARG A 363 15.00 -28.76 -15.78
N SER A 364 14.87 -27.93 -14.74
CA SER A 364 13.95 -28.17 -13.63
C SER A 364 12.50 -27.77 -13.92
N LEU A 365 12.26 -27.04 -15.02
CA LEU A 365 10.95 -26.55 -15.42
C LEU A 365 10.36 -27.47 -16.49
N PHE A 366 9.13 -27.94 -16.28
CA PHE A 366 8.36 -28.67 -17.29
C PHE A 366 7.88 -27.73 -18.40
N ASN A 367 7.48 -26.50 -18.05
CA ASN A 367 7.00 -25.49 -18.98
C ASN A 367 7.93 -24.27 -19.06
N TYR A 368 9.21 -24.49 -19.34
CA TYR A 368 10.27 -23.46 -19.34
C TYR A 368 9.83 -22.13 -19.98
N GLU A 369 9.34 -22.15 -21.22
CA GLU A 369 8.97 -20.91 -21.93
C GLU A 369 7.85 -20.16 -21.21
N GLN A 370 6.77 -20.85 -20.83
CA GLN A 370 5.63 -20.20 -20.16
C GLN A 370 6.00 -19.66 -18.78
N SER A 371 6.77 -20.44 -18.03
CA SER A 371 7.22 -20.09 -16.68
C SER A 371 8.22 -18.93 -16.69
N HIS A 372 9.13 -18.90 -17.67
CA HIS A 372 10.06 -17.79 -17.81
C HIS A 372 9.37 -16.52 -18.34
N ILE A 373 8.43 -16.62 -19.30
CA ILE A 373 7.58 -15.49 -19.72
C ILE A 373 6.82 -14.93 -18.52
N PHE A 374 6.22 -15.79 -17.69
CA PHE A 374 5.56 -15.37 -16.46
C PHE A 374 6.51 -14.59 -15.54
N GLY A 375 7.72 -15.11 -15.32
CA GLY A 375 8.75 -14.46 -14.53
C GLY A 375 9.15 -13.09 -15.07
N LEU A 376 9.43 -12.98 -16.37
CA LEU A 376 9.80 -11.71 -17.02
C LEU A 376 8.66 -10.68 -16.93
N ARG A 377 7.41 -11.12 -17.07
CA ARG A 377 6.23 -10.25 -16.92
C ARG A 377 6.05 -9.78 -15.47
N LEU A 378 6.27 -10.66 -14.49
CA LEU A 378 6.27 -10.30 -13.09
C LEU A 378 7.39 -9.29 -12.78
N LEU A 379 8.61 -9.56 -13.27
CA LEU A 379 9.76 -8.65 -13.16
C LEU A 379 9.42 -7.26 -13.73
N SER A 380 8.82 -7.21 -14.92
CA SER A 380 8.38 -5.97 -15.55
C SER A 380 7.43 -5.14 -14.67
N VAL A 381 6.57 -5.81 -13.88
CA VAL A 381 5.59 -5.13 -13.02
C VAL A 381 6.23 -4.70 -11.70
N ILE A 382 6.99 -5.57 -11.03
CA ILE A 382 7.61 -5.20 -9.74
C ILE A 382 8.68 -4.10 -9.91
N CYS A 383 9.37 -4.06 -11.06
CA CYS A 383 10.30 -2.98 -11.42
C CYS A 383 9.60 -1.66 -11.80
N CYS A 384 8.27 -1.55 -11.73
CA CYS A 384 7.60 -0.24 -11.77
C CYS A 384 7.97 0.62 -10.56
N SER A 385 8.24 -0.02 -9.42
CA SER A 385 8.91 0.63 -8.31
C SER A 385 10.40 0.75 -8.64
N LEU A 386 10.89 1.98 -8.78
CA LEU A 386 12.31 2.22 -9.05
C LEU A 386 13.18 1.68 -7.91
N ASP A 387 12.72 1.76 -6.65
CA ASP A 387 13.48 1.20 -5.53
C ASP A 387 13.56 -0.34 -5.58
N THR A 388 12.51 -1.01 -6.07
CA THR A 388 12.55 -2.47 -6.31
C THR A 388 13.53 -2.80 -7.44
N LEU A 389 13.50 -2.05 -8.53
CA LEU A 389 14.46 -2.18 -9.62
C LEU A 389 15.90 -2.03 -9.13
N LEU A 390 16.20 -0.95 -8.39
CA LEU A 390 17.54 -0.71 -7.85
C LEU A 390 17.98 -1.79 -6.86
N LEU A 391 17.06 -2.31 -6.03
CA LEU A 391 17.35 -3.41 -5.10
C LEU A 391 17.76 -4.68 -5.84
N LEU A 392 16.96 -5.09 -6.83
CA LEU A 392 17.23 -6.29 -7.61
C LEU A 392 18.52 -6.15 -8.43
N GLU A 393 18.77 -4.96 -8.99
CA GLU A 393 20.00 -4.68 -9.71
C GLU A 393 21.23 -4.70 -8.79
N ALA A 394 21.13 -4.11 -7.60
CA ALA A 394 22.20 -4.10 -6.60
C ALA A 394 22.56 -5.50 -6.09
N GLN A 395 21.56 -6.36 -5.86
CA GLN A 395 21.78 -7.68 -5.29
C GLN A 395 22.12 -8.74 -6.33
N TYR A 396 21.48 -8.69 -7.51
CA TYR A 396 21.50 -9.80 -8.46
C TYR A 396 21.95 -9.42 -9.87
N GLN A 397 22.22 -8.14 -10.16
CA GLN A 397 22.63 -7.68 -11.50
C GLN A 397 21.66 -8.18 -12.58
N VAL A 398 20.35 -8.05 -12.32
CA VAL A 398 19.30 -8.63 -13.17
C VAL A 398 19.45 -8.17 -14.62
N SER A 399 19.80 -6.90 -14.86
CA SER A 399 20.00 -6.40 -16.22
C SER A 399 21.13 -7.14 -16.95
N GLU A 400 22.26 -7.41 -16.28
CA GLU A 400 23.40 -8.12 -16.86
C GLU A 400 23.05 -9.58 -17.18
N ILE A 401 22.30 -10.24 -16.29
CA ILE A 401 21.83 -11.62 -16.53
C ILE A 401 20.92 -11.69 -17.76
N LEU A 402 19.97 -10.75 -17.88
CA LEU A 402 19.09 -10.70 -19.04
C LEU A 402 19.85 -10.34 -20.33
N LEU A 403 20.83 -9.44 -20.28
CA LEU A 403 21.66 -9.10 -21.43
C LEU A 403 22.48 -10.31 -21.92
N ARG A 404 23.07 -11.09 -21.00
CA ARG A 404 23.77 -12.33 -21.35
C ARG A 404 22.84 -13.35 -21.98
N ALA A 405 21.65 -13.57 -21.41
CA ALA A 405 20.67 -14.48 -22.00
C ALA A 405 20.22 -14.01 -23.40
N GLN A 406 20.18 -12.69 -23.64
CA GLN A 406 19.92 -12.11 -24.95
C GLN A 406 21.08 -12.34 -25.93
N GLU A 407 22.32 -12.25 -25.46
CA GLU A 407 23.52 -12.56 -26.24
C GLU A 407 23.59 -14.03 -26.65
N GLU A 408 23.23 -14.95 -25.75
CA GLU A 408 23.13 -16.40 -26.03
C GLU A 408 22.07 -16.72 -27.10
N SER A 409 21.15 -15.80 -27.38
CA SER A 409 20.11 -15.93 -28.41
C SER A 409 20.57 -15.43 -29.79
N ILE A 410 21.87 -15.14 -29.98
CA ILE A 410 22.45 -14.69 -31.26
C ILE A 410 22.95 -15.90 -32.05
N LEU A 411 22.51 -16.01 -33.31
CA LEU A 411 23.04 -16.96 -34.28
C LEU A 411 24.16 -16.30 -35.09
N GLU A 412 25.31 -16.97 -35.18
CA GLU A 412 26.36 -16.62 -36.14
C GLU A 412 26.06 -17.31 -37.47
N THR A 413 25.66 -16.52 -38.47
CA THR A 413 25.46 -17.04 -39.83
C THR A 413 26.81 -17.24 -40.53
N SER A 414 26.84 -18.10 -41.56
CA SER A 414 28.05 -18.39 -42.35
C SER A 414 28.68 -17.17 -43.02
N GLU A 415 27.94 -16.06 -43.12
CA GLU A 415 28.37 -14.78 -43.70
C GLU A 415 28.85 -13.78 -42.62
N GLY A 416 29.01 -14.21 -41.37
CA GLY A 416 29.47 -13.37 -40.26
C GLY A 416 28.43 -12.37 -39.74
N HIS A 417 27.18 -12.46 -40.21
CA HIS A 417 26.08 -11.64 -39.71
C HIS A 417 25.53 -12.26 -38.42
N ARG A 418 25.41 -11.43 -37.38
CA ARG A 418 24.89 -11.80 -36.06
C ARG A 418 23.42 -11.43 -36.00
N ASP A 419 22.56 -12.43 -36.07
CA ASP A 419 21.11 -12.24 -36.05
C ASP A 419 20.53 -12.80 -34.75
N PHE A 420 19.58 -12.08 -34.16
CA PHE A 420 18.88 -12.54 -32.97
C PHE A 420 17.82 -13.58 -33.36
N ILE A 421 17.69 -14.64 -32.57
CA ILE A 421 16.52 -15.51 -32.59
C ILE A 421 15.33 -14.68 -32.11
N ILE A 422 14.28 -14.61 -32.93
CA ILE A 422 13.05 -13.89 -32.61
C ILE A 422 11.98 -14.90 -32.18
N ASP A 423 11.71 -14.91 -30.88
CA ASP A 423 10.73 -15.75 -30.21
C ASP A 423 10.03 -15.00 -29.07
N GLY A 424 9.08 -15.65 -28.39
CA GLY A 424 8.36 -15.00 -27.28
C GLY A 424 9.25 -14.57 -26.11
N LEU A 425 10.33 -15.30 -25.83
CA LEU A 425 11.23 -15.03 -24.71
C LEU A 425 12.15 -13.86 -24.99
N SER A 426 12.81 -13.86 -26.14
CA SER A 426 13.67 -12.77 -26.62
C SER A 426 12.89 -11.46 -26.74
N VAL A 427 11.63 -11.49 -27.21
CA VAL A 427 10.75 -10.30 -27.28
C VAL A 427 10.37 -9.79 -25.89
N GLU A 428 9.94 -10.66 -24.98
CA GLU A 428 9.59 -10.25 -23.62
C GLU A 428 10.84 -9.74 -22.86
N ARG A 429 11.99 -10.38 -23.05
CA ARG A 429 13.28 -9.98 -22.47
C ARG A 429 13.71 -8.61 -22.96
N ASN A 430 13.63 -8.36 -24.27
CA ASN A 430 13.91 -7.05 -24.86
C ASN A 430 12.99 -5.97 -24.29
N HIS A 431 11.69 -6.24 -24.16
CA HIS A 431 10.74 -5.32 -23.53
C HIS A 431 11.14 -4.97 -22.09
N VAL A 432 11.48 -5.97 -21.28
CA VAL A 432 11.91 -5.77 -19.89
C VAL A 432 13.20 -4.94 -19.83
N LEU A 433 14.20 -5.28 -20.64
CA LEU A 433 15.49 -4.57 -20.70
C LEU A 433 15.32 -3.09 -21.09
N VAL A 434 14.52 -2.79 -22.12
CA VAL A 434 14.19 -1.39 -22.49
C VAL A 434 13.52 -0.68 -21.32
N ARG A 435 12.51 -1.31 -20.71
CA ARG A 435 11.73 -0.71 -19.61
C ARG A 435 12.55 -0.45 -18.35
N MET A 436 13.47 -1.34 -17.99
CA MET A 436 14.37 -1.19 -16.84
C MET A 436 15.39 -0.07 -17.06
N ASN A 437 15.84 0.13 -18.30
CA ASN A 437 16.86 1.13 -18.62
C ASN A 437 16.27 2.54 -18.86
N LEU A 438 15.04 2.65 -19.36
CA LEU A 438 14.37 3.93 -19.64
C LEU A 438 13.37 4.31 -18.56
N ILE A 439 13.75 5.33 -17.78
CA ILE A 439 12.83 6.05 -16.89
C ILE A 439 12.25 7.27 -17.62
N GLY A 440 11.04 7.67 -17.21
CA GLY A 440 10.30 8.77 -17.84
C GLY A 440 8.82 8.45 -18.07
N GLY A 441 8.07 9.48 -18.44
CA GLY A 441 6.63 9.38 -18.71
C GLY A 441 6.31 8.62 -20.01
N PRO A 442 5.02 8.33 -20.30
CA PRO A 442 4.60 7.66 -21.54
C PRO A 442 5.00 8.37 -22.83
N VAL A 443 5.27 9.68 -22.76
CA VAL A 443 5.70 10.52 -23.90
C VAL A 443 7.22 10.59 -24.06
N GLU A 444 7.99 10.10 -23.07
CA GLU A 444 9.45 10.20 -23.02
C GLU A 444 10.16 8.89 -23.38
N ARG A 445 9.42 7.77 -23.42
CA ARG A 445 9.97 6.46 -23.75
C ARG A 445 9.05 5.70 -24.70
N ILE A 446 9.64 4.95 -25.60
CA ILE A 446 8.94 4.06 -26.52
C ILE A 446 9.28 2.63 -26.10
N LEU A 447 8.29 1.92 -25.54
CA LEU A 447 8.46 0.52 -25.17
C LEU A 447 8.14 -0.37 -26.38
N PRO A 448 9.01 -1.34 -26.71
CA PRO A 448 8.70 -2.26 -27.81
C PRO A 448 7.45 -3.10 -27.50
N PRO A 449 6.73 -3.57 -28.54
CA PRO A 449 5.62 -4.48 -28.38
C PRO A 449 6.08 -5.83 -27.80
N ARG A 450 5.13 -6.54 -27.19
CA ARG A 450 5.33 -7.88 -26.61
C ARG A 450 4.79 -9.00 -27.50
N MET A 451 4.20 -8.66 -28.63
CA MET A 451 3.57 -9.60 -29.55
C MET A 451 4.33 -9.62 -30.86
N LEU A 452 4.41 -10.81 -31.47
CA LEU A 452 4.94 -11.00 -32.81
C LEU A 452 3.86 -10.66 -33.84
N GLU A 453 4.28 -9.97 -34.90
CA GLU A 453 3.45 -9.65 -36.05
C GLU A 453 3.46 -10.81 -37.07
N LYS A 454 2.47 -10.84 -37.95
CA LYS A 454 2.44 -11.79 -39.08
C LYS A 454 3.16 -11.16 -40.26
N GLY A 455 4.19 -11.81 -40.79
CA GLY A 455 4.90 -11.34 -41.97
C GLY A 455 6.33 -11.87 -42.03
N ASP A 456 7.10 -11.37 -43.00
CA ASP A 456 8.50 -11.73 -43.21
C ASP A 456 9.45 -11.12 -42.15
N ASP A 457 9.05 -9.99 -41.56
CA ASP A 457 9.68 -9.40 -40.37
C ASP A 457 8.66 -9.40 -39.22
N PRO A 458 8.61 -10.47 -38.41
CA PRO A 458 7.63 -10.60 -37.34
C PRO A 458 7.90 -9.65 -36.16
N TYR A 459 9.04 -8.95 -36.14
CA TYR A 459 9.41 -8.04 -35.05
C TYR A 459 10.32 -6.89 -35.54
N PRO A 460 9.75 -5.79 -36.05
CA PRO A 460 10.49 -4.68 -36.65
C PRO A 460 11.11 -3.72 -35.60
N TRP A 461 11.57 -4.26 -34.47
CA TRP A 461 12.17 -3.51 -33.37
C TRP A 461 13.56 -4.05 -33.05
N PRO A 462 14.60 -3.19 -32.96
CA PRO A 462 15.97 -3.65 -32.80
C PRO A 462 16.18 -4.29 -31.42
N MET A 463 16.59 -5.54 -31.44
CA MET A 463 17.06 -6.26 -30.24
C MET A 463 18.46 -5.76 -29.84
N PHE A 464 18.80 -5.87 -28.55
CA PHE A 464 20.13 -5.53 -28.06
C PHE A 464 20.57 -6.46 -26.93
N SER A 465 21.86 -6.79 -26.91
CA SER A 465 22.51 -7.60 -25.86
C SER A 465 23.56 -6.83 -25.07
N SER A 466 23.79 -5.55 -25.40
CA SER A 466 24.71 -4.67 -24.67
C SER A 466 24.28 -3.21 -24.78
N TYR A 467 24.68 -2.40 -23.80
CA TYR A 467 24.47 -0.95 -23.82
C TYR A 467 25.46 -0.24 -24.76
N PRO A 468 25.11 0.91 -25.38
CA PRO A 468 23.90 1.71 -25.16
C PRO A 468 22.65 1.16 -25.84
N LEU A 469 21.49 1.60 -25.35
CA LEU A 469 20.19 1.25 -25.89
C LEU A 469 20.02 1.79 -27.34
N PRO A 470 19.34 1.07 -28.24
CA PRO A 470 18.97 1.60 -29.56
C PRO A 470 18.17 2.90 -29.48
N ASN A 471 18.53 3.88 -30.31
CA ASN A 471 17.93 5.22 -30.28
C ASN A 471 16.42 5.26 -30.59
N CYS A 472 15.87 4.26 -31.28
CA CYS A 472 14.44 4.19 -31.59
C CYS A 472 13.54 4.03 -30.35
N TYR A 473 14.11 3.59 -29.22
CA TYR A 473 13.38 3.48 -27.96
C TYR A 473 13.35 4.80 -27.17
N LEU A 474 14.23 5.74 -27.54
CA LEU A 474 14.26 7.08 -26.99
C LEU A 474 13.25 7.95 -27.75
N SER A 475 12.33 8.58 -27.03
CA SER A 475 11.50 9.63 -27.61
C SER A 475 12.35 10.86 -27.88
N GLU A 476 12.16 11.52 -29.02
CA GLU A 476 12.75 12.85 -29.24
C GLU A 476 12.14 13.80 -28.20
N VAL A 477 12.90 14.13 -27.15
CA VAL A 477 12.50 15.15 -26.19
C VAL A 477 12.30 16.43 -26.99
N THR A 478 11.05 16.88 -27.08
CA THR A 478 10.70 18.09 -27.81
C THR A 478 11.52 19.20 -27.18
N ARG A 479 12.52 19.68 -27.92
CA ARG A 479 13.24 20.89 -27.54
C ARG A 479 12.17 21.94 -27.35
N ASN A 480 11.99 22.42 -26.13
CA ASN A 480 11.59 23.81 -25.96
C ASN A 480 12.77 24.63 -26.49
N ALA A 481 12.83 24.72 -27.82
CA ALA A 481 13.66 25.63 -28.56
C ALA A 481 13.12 27.01 -28.20
N ASP A 482 13.60 27.55 -27.07
CA ASP A 482 14.05 28.90 -26.98
C ASP A 482 14.45 29.23 -25.52
N LEU A 483 15.77 29.33 -25.33
CA LEU A 483 16.41 30.25 -24.38
C LEU A 483 16.02 31.74 -24.65
N LYS A 484 14.90 32.02 -25.34
CA LYS A 484 14.24 33.34 -25.46
C LYS A 484 13.06 33.51 -24.50
N GLN A 485 12.75 32.52 -23.65
CA GLN A 485 11.72 32.65 -22.59
C GLN A 485 12.12 33.57 -21.43
N ASP A 486 13.39 34.02 -21.32
CA ASP A 486 13.83 34.99 -20.29
C ASP A 486 12.97 36.27 -20.27
N SER A 487 12.44 36.68 -21.43
CA SER A 487 11.57 37.86 -21.53
C SER A 487 10.16 37.66 -20.95
N ASP A 488 9.68 36.42 -20.85
CA ASP A 488 8.38 36.07 -20.25
C ASP A 488 8.54 35.62 -18.78
N LEU A 489 9.68 35.05 -18.41
CA LEU A 489 10.07 34.71 -17.04
C LEU A 489 10.10 35.95 -16.14
N SER A 490 10.74 37.01 -16.62
CA SER A 490 10.72 38.34 -16.00
C SER A 490 9.29 38.88 -15.84
N LYS A 491 8.42 38.70 -16.86
CA LYS A 491 7.02 39.14 -16.80
C LYS A 491 6.20 38.31 -15.81
N ILE A 492 6.39 36.99 -15.74
CA ILE A 492 5.69 36.11 -14.81
C ILE A 492 6.05 36.46 -13.37
N LEU A 493 7.35 36.62 -13.07
CA LEU A 493 7.82 37.05 -11.74
C LEU A 493 7.34 38.48 -11.39
N LEU A 494 7.26 39.38 -12.37
CA LEU A 494 6.64 40.71 -12.22
C LEU A 494 5.12 40.64 -11.92
N HIS A 495 4.40 39.60 -12.38
CA HIS A 495 3.00 39.38 -12.01
C HIS A 495 2.85 38.88 -10.57
N PHE A 496 3.88 38.22 -10.03
CA PHE A 496 3.99 37.84 -8.61
C PHE A 496 4.58 38.99 -7.76
N LYS A 497 4.12 40.24 -7.99
CA LYS A 497 4.55 41.44 -7.25
C LYS A 497 4.80 41.13 -5.78
N MET A 498 6.02 41.38 -5.31
CA MET A 498 6.40 41.36 -3.88
C MET A 498 5.50 42.37 -3.15
N SER A 499 4.44 41.89 -2.50
CA SER A 499 3.69 42.69 -1.53
C SER A 499 4.52 42.74 -0.26
N ASP A 500 4.58 43.89 0.42
CA ASP A 500 5.23 44.01 1.74
C ASP A 500 4.54 43.11 2.80
N LYS A 501 3.37 42.56 2.50
CA LYS A 501 2.66 41.58 3.33
C LYS A 501 2.83 40.16 2.78
N GLN A 502 3.67 39.36 3.46
CA GLN A 502 4.00 37.97 3.11
C GLN A 502 2.77 37.07 2.85
N THR A 503 1.69 37.21 3.63
CA THR A 503 0.48 36.38 3.48
C THR A 503 -0.29 36.68 2.20
N GLU A 504 -0.37 37.95 1.80
CA GLU A 504 -1.05 38.38 0.56
C GLU A 504 -0.29 37.90 -0.68
N TRP A 505 1.04 37.83 -0.59
CA TRP A 505 1.86 37.28 -1.67
C TRP A 505 1.61 35.78 -1.88
N ILE A 506 1.59 34.96 -0.82
CA ILE A 506 1.38 33.50 -0.90
C ILE A 506 0.03 33.19 -1.56
N GLU A 507 -1.05 33.82 -1.11
CA GLU A 507 -2.39 33.60 -1.65
C GLU A 507 -2.49 34.04 -3.13
N ASN A 508 -1.90 35.19 -3.48
CA ASN A 508 -1.85 35.64 -4.87
C ASN A 508 -0.99 34.68 -5.71
N CYS A 509 0.13 34.21 -5.19
CA CYS A 509 1.02 33.27 -5.84
C CYS A 509 0.28 31.96 -6.18
N GLN A 510 -0.39 31.36 -5.20
CA GLN A 510 -1.21 30.16 -5.41
C GLN A 510 -2.31 30.39 -6.45
N ARG A 511 -3.03 31.51 -6.37
CA ARG A 511 -4.11 31.85 -7.30
C ARG A 511 -3.61 32.00 -8.74
N GLN A 512 -2.53 32.73 -8.95
CA GLN A 512 -1.96 32.95 -10.27
C GLN A 512 -1.34 31.67 -10.83
N PHE A 513 -0.65 30.88 -10.00
CA PHE A 513 -0.13 29.56 -10.39
C PHE A 513 -1.26 28.66 -10.87
N CYS A 514 -2.34 28.51 -10.09
CA CYS A 514 -3.50 27.72 -10.46
C CYS A 514 -4.17 28.22 -11.75
N LYS A 515 -4.27 29.55 -11.93
CA LYS A 515 -4.83 30.14 -13.14
C LYS A 515 -3.96 29.84 -14.38
N MET A 516 -2.64 29.95 -14.24
CA MET A 516 -1.69 29.69 -15.31
C MET A 516 -1.68 28.21 -15.70
N MET A 517 -1.62 27.30 -14.73
CA MET A 517 -1.67 25.85 -14.97
C MET A 517 -2.95 25.42 -15.70
N LYS A 518 -4.08 26.09 -15.44
CA LYS A 518 -5.35 25.83 -16.16
C LYS A 518 -5.37 26.38 -17.58
N ALA A 519 -4.73 27.52 -17.82
CA ALA A 519 -4.80 28.22 -19.11
C ALA A 519 -3.71 27.76 -20.08
N LYS A 520 -2.47 27.63 -19.59
CA LYS A 520 -1.26 27.35 -20.38
C LYS A 520 -0.23 26.60 -19.50
N PRO A 521 -0.38 25.28 -19.30
CA PRO A 521 0.53 24.50 -18.45
C PRO A 521 1.99 24.55 -18.95
N ASP A 522 2.21 24.62 -20.26
CA ASP A 522 3.56 24.60 -20.86
C ASP A 522 4.39 25.86 -20.58
N MET A 523 3.77 26.94 -20.08
CA MET A 523 4.46 28.20 -19.77
C MET A 523 5.26 28.15 -18.47
N ILE A 524 4.91 27.26 -17.51
CA ILE A 524 5.66 27.11 -16.26
C ILE A 524 6.60 25.93 -16.41
N SER A 525 7.78 26.18 -16.96
CA SER A 525 8.82 25.15 -17.13
C SER A 525 10.21 25.68 -16.84
N GLY A 526 11.16 24.76 -16.65
CA GLY A 526 12.58 25.08 -16.45
C GLY A 526 12.84 26.03 -15.28
N GLY A 527 13.72 27.02 -15.50
CA GLY A 527 14.20 27.94 -14.45
C GLY A 527 13.10 28.75 -13.75
N ALA A 528 11.99 29.07 -14.43
CA ALA A 528 10.90 29.86 -13.83
C ALA A 528 10.23 29.13 -12.67
N LEU A 529 10.02 27.81 -12.83
CA LEU A 529 9.46 26.96 -11.79
C LEU A 529 10.40 26.87 -10.59
N VAL A 530 11.71 26.81 -10.85
CA VAL A 530 12.73 26.74 -9.81
C VAL A 530 12.72 27.98 -8.94
N GLU A 531 12.77 29.16 -9.55
CA GLU A 531 12.75 30.43 -8.81
C GLU A 531 11.44 30.63 -8.05
N LEU A 532 10.31 30.23 -8.65
CA LEU A 532 9.02 30.27 -7.96
C LEU A 532 9.02 29.37 -6.73
N LEU A 533 9.52 28.14 -6.83
CA LEU A 533 9.59 27.19 -5.73
C LEU A 533 10.50 27.69 -4.60
N GLU A 534 11.68 28.21 -4.92
CA GLU A 534 12.60 28.79 -3.93
C GLU A 534 11.96 29.96 -3.19
N ASN A 535 11.37 30.92 -3.91
CA ASN A 535 10.72 32.05 -3.30
C ASN A 535 9.53 31.60 -2.44
N PHE A 536 8.74 30.65 -2.90
CA PHE A 536 7.58 30.16 -2.17
C PHE A 536 7.97 29.48 -0.85
N VAL A 537 8.98 28.60 -0.89
CA VAL A 537 9.50 27.94 0.32
C VAL A 537 10.16 28.95 1.26
N LEU A 538 10.90 29.93 0.73
CA LEU A 538 11.51 30.99 1.53
C LEU A 538 10.44 31.75 2.33
N HIS A 539 9.42 32.29 1.65
CA HIS A 539 8.34 33.08 2.29
C HIS A 539 7.58 32.26 3.33
N LEU A 540 7.28 30.97 3.05
CA LEU A 540 6.66 30.10 4.05
C LEU A 540 7.57 29.85 5.26
N SER A 541 8.88 29.68 5.04
CA SER A 541 9.84 29.41 6.12
C SER A 541 10.14 30.63 7.00
N GLU A 542 9.86 31.84 6.52
CA GLU A 542 9.99 33.08 7.30
C GLU A 542 8.80 33.28 8.26
N SER A 543 7.64 32.72 7.94
CA SER A 543 6.47 32.75 8.83
C SER A 543 6.56 31.69 9.93
N PRO A 544 6.60 32.07 11.22
CA PRO A 544 6.64 31.10 12.31
C PRO A 544 5.41 30.20 12.39
N SER A 545 4.23 30.66 11.94
CA SER A 545 2.99 29.87 11.96
C SER A 545 2.98 28.72 10.96
N GLU A 546 3.75 28.85 9.87
CA GLU A 546 3.88 27.84 8.81
C GLU A 546 5.01 26.84 9.10
N CYS A 547 5.90 27.18 10.03
CA CYS A 547 7.03 26.35 10.43
C CYS A 547 6.63 25.32 11.49
N TYR A 548 6.19 24.15 11.03
CA TYR A 548 5.77 23.04 11.91
C TYR A 548 6.96 22.32 12.58
N PHE A 549 8.14 22.38 11.97
CA PHE A 549 9.34 21.74 12.48
C PHE A 549 10.36 22.77 12.95
N PRO A 550 10.97 22.60 14.15
CA PRO A 550 11.98 23.54 14.61
C PRO A 550 13.21 23.54 13.70
N SER A 551 13.80 24.72 13.57
CA SER A 551 15.05 24.94 12.85
C SER A 551 16.15 24.08 13.47
N VAL A 552 16.77 23.24 12.65
CA VAL A 552 17.94 22.45 13.04
C VAL A 552 19.15 23.12 12.40
N GLU A 553 20.05 23.68 13.22
CA GLU A 553 21.30 24.24 12.72
C GLU A 553 22.16 23.13 12.12
N TYR A 554 22.16 23.06 10.79
CA TYR A 554 23.01 22.14 10.05
C TYR A 554 24.32 22.81 9.68
N THR A 555 25.36 22.55 10.47
CA THR A 555 26.71 23.15 10.30
C THR A 555 27.73 22.22 9.65
N ALA A 556 27.29 21.07 9.13
CA ALA A 556 28.21 20.08 8.58
C ALA A 556 28.80 20.55 7.24
N THR A 557 30.13 20.47 7.14
CA THR A 557 30.92 20.74 5.93
C THR A 557 31.18 19.45 5.13
N ASP A 558 31.66 19.59 3.90
CA ASP A 558 32.07 18.46 3.05
C ASP A 558 33.07 17.54 3.79
N ALA A 559 33.98 18.09 4.60
CA ALA A 559 34.91 17.28 5.40
C ALA A 559 34.19 16.36 6.39
N ASN A 560 33.02 16.76 6.90
CA ASN A 560 32.25 16.00 7.87
C ASN A 560 31.48 14.83 7.24
N VAL A 561 31.02 14.96 6.00
CA VAL A 561 30.24 13.91 5.32
C VAL A 561 31.09 13.04 4.39
N LYS A 562 32.38 13.36 4.20
CA LYS A 562 33.30 12.58 3.36
C LYS A 562 33.32 11.08 3.70
N ASN A 563 33.25 10.78 5.00
CA ASN A 563 33.28 9.40 5.54
C ASN A 563 31.93 8.68 5.49
N GLU A 564 30.83 9.36 5.15
CA GLU A 564 29.53 8.71 4.97
C GLU A 564 29.58 7.86 3.69
N SER A 565 29.14 6.62 3.76
CA SER A 565 29.06 5.70 2.63
C SER A 565 27.61 5.55 2.18
N LEU A 566 27.34 5.76 0.90
CA LEU A 566 26.04 5.46 0.31
C LEU A 566 25.96 3.97 -0.05
N SER A 567 24.78 3.38 0.11
CA SER A 567 24.52 1.99 -0.27
C SER A 567 24.64 1.80 -1.80
N LEU A 568 24.83 0.56 -2.25
CA LEU A 568 24.86 0.25 -3.68
C LEU A 568 23.56 0.67 -4.39
N VAL A 569 22.41 0.47 -3.73
CA VAL A 569 21.10 0.93 -4.20
C VAL A 569 21.11 2.44 -4.48
N GLN A 570 21.62 3.25 -3.54
CA GLN A 570 21.70 4.70 -3.72
C GLN A 570 22.68 5.09 -4.84
N GLN A 571 23.79 4.37 -4.99
CA GLN A 571 24.76 4.61 -6.07
C GLN A 571 24.14 4.34 -7.45
N LEU A 572 23.39 3.23 -7.60
CA LEU A 572 22.65 2.95 -8.82
C LEU A 572 21.55 4.00 -9.07
N GLY A 573 20.87 4.47 -8.02
CA GLY A 573 19.90 5.56 -8.10
C GLY A 573 20.51 6.88 -8.58
N ILE A 574 21.72 7.21 -8.14
CA ILE A 574 22.50 8.35 -8.64
C ILE A 574 22.79 8.19 -10.14
N GLN A 575 23.31 7.04 -10.56
CA GLN A 575 23.61 6.78 -11.97
C GLN A 575 22.36 6.88 -12.86
N MET A 576 21.24 6.32 -12.39
CA MET A 576 19.95 6.39 -13.09
C MET A 576 19.44 7.83 -13.20
N THR A 577 19.50 8.59 -12.10
CA THR A 577 19.13 10.01 -12.08
C THR A 577 19.98 10.82 -13.05
N VAL A 578 21.29 10.64 -13.03
CA VAL A 578 22.19 11.41 -13.91
C VAL A 578 22.01 11.02 -15.36
N ARG A 579 21.82 9.73 -15.67
CA ARG A 579 21.52 9.27 -17.03
C ARG A 579 20.26 9.94 -17.58
N TYR A 580 19.19 9.98 -16.78
CA TYR A 580 17.93 10.63 -17.17
C TYR A 580 18.07 12.16 -17.26
N GLY A 581 18.75 12.80 -16.31
CA GLY A 581 18.99 14.24 -16.37
C GLY A 581 19.87 14.66 -17.55
N LYS A 582 20.82 13.81 -18.00
CA LYS A 582 21.58 14.01 -19.23
C LYS A 582 20.70 13.85 -20.47
N PHE A 583 19.82 12.84 -20.49
CA PHE A 583 18.83 12.65 -21.57
C PHE A 583 17.92 13.88 -21.73
N LEU A 584 17.47 14.47 -20.61
CA LEU A 584 16.70 15.72 -20.60
C LEU A 584 17.54 16.99 -20.84
N ASN A 585 18.86 16.88 -20.98
CA ASN A 585 19.81 18.00 -21.08
C ASN A 585 19.78 18.97 -19.87
N LEU A 586 19.38 18.47 -18.69
CA LEU A 586 19.36 19.25 -17.43
C LEU A 586 20.69 19.15 -16.67
N LEU A 587 21.42 18.05 -16.84
CA LEU A 587 22.64 17.76 -16.10
C LEU A 587 23.86 17.68 -17.02
N LYS A 588 25.01 18.12 -16.49
CA LYS A 588 26.32 18.11 -17.17
C LYS A 588 27.22 17.01 -16.62
N ASP A 589 28.40 16.85 -17.22
CA ASP A 589 29.44 15.99 -16.70
C ASP A 589 29.89 16.48 -15.31
N GLY A 590 30.05 15.55 -14.37
CA GLY A 590 30.33 15.82 -12.94
C GLY A 590 29.10 15.75 -12.02
N ALA A 591 27.87 15.75 -12.56
CA ALA A 591 26.64 15.73 -11.76
C ALA A 591 26.51 14.53 -10.81
N GLU A 592 27.12 13.38 -11.12
CA GLU A 592 27.13 12.21 -10.21
C GLU A 592 27.83 12.52 -8.90
N HIS A 593 28.96 13.24 -8.96
CA HIS A 593 29.72 13.63 -7.78
C HIS A 593 28.91 14.60 -6.93
N ASP A 594 28.30 15.61 -7.55
CA ASP A 594 27.51 16.61 -6.85
C ASP A 594 26.27 16.00 -6.18
N LEU A 595 25.52 15.15 -6.89
CA LEU A 595 24.37 14.46 -6.32
C LEU A 595 24.78 13.52 -5.18
N THR A 596 25.92 12.84 -5.30
CA THR A 596 26.49 12.02 -4.22
C THR A 596 26.68 12.86 -2.96
N TRP A 597 27.27 14.05 -3.07
CA TRP A 597 27.44 14.95 -1.93
C TRP A 597 26.12 15.41 -1.34
N VAL A 598 25.16 15.82 -2.18
CA VAL A 598 23.83 16.23 -1.70
C VAL A 598 23.21 15.12 -0.85
N LEU A 599 23.22 13.88 -1.35
CA LEU A 599 22.63 12.74 -0.64
C LEU A 599 23.34 12.43 0.68
N LYS A 600 24.68 12.49 0.73
CA LYS A 600 25.44 12.33 1.98
C LYS A 600 25.11 13.42 3.00
N HIS A 601 24.96 14.67 2.55
CA HIS A 601 24.54 15.76 3.41
C HIS A 601 23.13 15.55 3.96
N CYS A 602 22.18 15.14 3.10
CA CYS A 602 20.83 14.78 3.49
C CYS A 602 20.82 13.63 4.51
N GLU A 603 21.55 12.55 4.27
CA GLU A 603 21.61 11.43 5.20
C GLU A 603 22.09 11.87 6.59
N ARG A 604 23.16 12.66 6.65
CA ARG A 604 23.66 13.23 7.91
C ARG A 604 22.64 14.13 8.60
N PHE A 605 21.94 14.98 7.83
CA PHE A 605 20.89 15.84 8.36
C PHE A 605 19.72 15.02 8.93
N LEU A 606 19.28 13.99 8.21
CA LEU A 606 18.17 13.14 8.64
C LEU A 606 18.54 12.28 9.85
N LYS A 607 19.78 11.80 9.96
CA LYS A 607 20.27 11.07 11.14
C LYS A 607 20.11 11.87 12.44
N GLN A 608 20.19 13.20 12.39
CA GLN A 608 19.96 14.07 13.55
C GLN A 608 18.49 14.11 14.01
N GLN A 609 17.55 13.70 13.15
CA GLN A 609 16.10 13.74 13.40
C GLN A 609 15.51 12.36 13.69
N ARG A 610 16.34 11.29 13.67
CA ARG A 610 15.92 9.90 13.85
C ARG A 610 16.03 9.44 15.30
N ALA A 611 15.07 8.63 15.73
CA ALA A 611 15.15 7.89 16.97
C ALA A 611 16.01 6.63 16.79
N LEU A 612 16.66 6.17 17.87
CA LEU A 612 17.29 4.85 17.86
C LEU A 612 16.22 3.79 18.13
N VAL A 613 15.92 2.95 17.12
CA VAL A 613 14.96 1.85 17.24
C VAL A 613 15.68 0.52 17.07
N LYS A 614 15.44 -0.41 18.00
CA LYS A 614 15.83 -1.81 17.85
C LYS A 614 14.64 -2.56 17.27
N SER A 615 14.77 -3.09 16.06
CA SER A 615 13.72 -3.85 15.40
C SER A 615 14.33 -5.04 14.65
N SER A 616 13.59 -6.14 14.58
CA SER A 616 13.92 -7.28 13.73
C SER A 616 13.61 -7.02 12.25
N LEU A 617 12.83 -5.97 11.93
CA LEU A 617 12.47 -5.63 10.56
C LEU A 617 13.62 -4.93 9.84
N LEU A 618 14.01 -5.43 8.67
CA LEU A 618 15.07 -4.88 7.83
C LEU A 618 14.82 -3.41 7.50
N CYS A 619 13.58 -3.03 7.17
CA CYS A 619 13.27 -1.65 6.82
C CYS A 619 13.51 -0.65 7.97
N LEU A 620 13.50 -1.13 9.23
CA LEU A 620 13.76 -0.31 10.42
C LEU A 620 15.21 -0.42 10.91
N GLN A 621 16.04 -1.24 10.27
CA GLN A 621 17.45 -1.39 10.58
C GLN A 621 18.27 -0.31 9.87
N GLY A 622 18.32 0.88 10.47
CA GLY A 622 19.21 1.96 10.05
C GLY A 622 18.57 3.00 9.13
N GLY A 623 19.14 3.18 7.94
CA GLY A 623 18.69 4.18 6.96
C GLY A 623 17.27 3.94 6.44
N CYS A 624 16.70 4.94 5.77
CA CYS A 624 15.48 4.70 5.00
C CYS A 624 15.84 3.77 3.83
N ALA A 625 15.07 2.71 3.62
CA ALA A 625 15.30 1.78 2.52
C ALA A 625 15.07 2.48 1.17
N GLY A 626 15.94 2.22 0.19
CA GLY A 626 15.79 2.72 -1.18
C GLY A 626 16.64 3.94 -1.49
N HIS A 627 16.26 4.65 -2.55
CA HIS A 627 16.91 5.87 -3.03
C HIS A 627 16.05 7.11 -2.76
N ASP A 628 16.68 8.25 -2.46
CA ASP A 628 15.95 9.49 -2.20
C ASP A 628 15.57 10.16 -3.53
N TRP A 629 14.46 9.69 -4.12
CA TRP A 629 13.91 10.21 -5.37
C TRP A 629 13.45 11.66 -5.26
N PHE A 630 13.03 12.11 -4.07
CA PHE A 630 12.64 13.51 -3.86
C PHE A 630 13.85 14.43 -4.02
N VAL A 631 14.94 14.13 -3.32
CA VAL A 631 16.20 14.90 -3.43
C VAL A 631 16.76 14.86 -4.85
N SER A 632 16.71 13.70 -5.50
CA SER A 632 17.21 13.51 -6.87
C SER A 632 16.40 14.30 -7.90
N SER A 633 15.08 14.31 -7.75
CA SER A 633 14.17 15.10 -8.60
C SER A 633 14.39 16.60 -8.39
N LEU A 634 14.54 17.03 -7.14
CA LEU A 634 14.86 18.41 -6.82
C LEU A 634 16.21 18.83 -7.40
N PHE A 635 17.23 17.98 -7.31
CA PHE A 635 18.55 18.24 -7.91
C PHE A 635 18.47 18.44 -9.43
N MET A 636 17.67 17.63 -10.13
CA MET A 636 17.41 17.82 -11.56
C MET A 636 16.64 19.11 -11.85
N LEU A 637 15.62 19.44 -11.06
CA LEU A 637 14.90 20.71 -11.17
C LEU A 637 15.85 21.90 -10.99
N MET A 638 16.78 21.79 -10.04
CA MET A 638 17.82 22.79 -9.75
C MET A 638 18.99 22.76 -10.73
N LEU A 639 18.85 22.10 -11.89
CA LEU A 639 19.86 22.02 -12.97
C LEU A 639 21.22 21.48 -12.50
N GLY A 640 21.21 20.60 -11.50
CA GLY A 640 22.42 20.02 -10.92
C GLY A 640 23.17 20.93 -9.95
N ASP A 641 22.59 22.05 -9.52
CA ASP A 641 23.23 22.94 -8.54
C ASP A 641 23.14 22.36 -7.12
N ARG A 642 24.28 21.85 -6.65
CA ARG A 642 24.48 21.29 -5.31
C ARG A 642 24.10 22.26 -4.19
N GLN A 643 24.57 23.50 -4.25
CA GLN A 643 24.40 24.47 -3.16
C GLN A 643 22.95 24.96 -3.09
N LYS A 644 22.35 25.18 -4.25
CA LYS A 644 20.95 25.57 -4.39
C LYS A 644 20.02 24.48 -3.85
N THR A 645 20.27 23.23 -4.23
CA THR A 645 19.50 22.07 -3.75
C THR A 645 19.56 21.92 -2.23
N LEU A 646 20.75 22.02 -1.63
CA LEU A 646 20.91 21.89 -0.17
C LEU A 646 20.23 23.03 0.60
N ARG A 647 20.35 24.28 0.13
CA ARG A 647 19.67 25.43 0.75
C ARG A 647 18.15 25.27 0.72
N PHE A 648 17.61 24.86 -0.41
CA PHE A 648 16.17 24.59 -0.54
C PHE A 648 15.72 23.51 0.45
N LEU A 649 16.42 22.36 0.51
CA LEU A 649 16.04 21.25 1.39
C LEU A 649 16.05 21.64 2.86
N GLN A 650 17.03 22.44 3.28
CA GLN A 650 17.11 22.95 4.65
C GLN A 650 15.90 23.83 5.00
N GLN A 651 15.55 24.79 4.13
CA GLN A 651 14.37 25.64 4.34
C GLN A 651 13.07 24.83 4.30
N PHE A 652 12.93 23.96 3.30
CA PHE A 652 11.77 23.11 3.10
C PHE A 652 11.52 22.18 4.29
N SER A 653 12.58 21.69 4.94
CA SER A 653 12.47 20.81 6.12
C SER A 653 11.75 21.44 7.33
N ARG A 654 11.56 22.76 7.34
CA ARG A 654 10.82 23.46 8.41
C ARG A 654 9.30 23.37 8.21
N LEU A 655 8.85 23.14 6.98
CA LEU A 655 7.45 23.15 6.58
C LEU A 655 6.79 21.80 6.80
N LEU A 656 5.50 21.79 7.14
CA LEU A 656 4.71 20.55 7.28
C LEU A 656 4.71 19.71 5.98
N ALA A 657 4.65 20.36 4.82
CA ALA A 657 4.66 19.71 3.50
C ALA A 657 5.86 18.75 3.30
N SER A 658 7.00 19.05 3.92
CA SER A 658 8.19 18.19 3.81
C SER A 658 8.07 16.85 4.53
N ALA A 659 7.13 16.70 5.49
CA ALA A 659 6.79 15.40 6.05
C ALA A 659 6.16 14.47 4.99
N PHE A 660 5.36 15.05 4.08
CA PHE A 660 4.59 14.29 3.11
C PHE A 660 5.36 14.06 1.81
N LEU A 661 6.12 15.06 1.34
CA LEU A 661 6.84 14.99 0.07
C LEU A 661 8.24 14.38 0.19
N TRP A 662 8.90 14.55 1.34
CA TRP A 662 10.25 14.04 1.57
C TRP A 662 10.22 12.87 2.57
N LEU A 663 9.66 11.73 2.12
CA LEU A 663 9.37 10.55 2.95
C LEU A 663 10.51 10.09 3.88
N PRO A 664 11.81 10.08 3.47
CA PRO A 664 12.93 9.73 4.36
C PRO A 664 13.03 10.56 5.66
N ARG A 665 12.35 11.71 5.74
CA ARG A 665 12.23 12.52 6.97
C ARG A 665 11.36 11.88 8.04
N LEU A 666 10.32 11.18 7.64
CA LEU A 666 9.41 10.51 8.57
C LEU A 666 9.96 9.16 9.03
N HIS A 667 10.91 8.60 8.29
CA HIS A 667 11.57 7.34 8.64
C HIS A 667 12.20 7.41 10.03
N ILE A 668 11.59 6.70 11.00
CA ILE A 668 12.03 6.64 12.40
C ILE A 668 12.17 8.05 13.01
N SER A 669 11.34 9.00 12.59
CA SER A 669 11.45 10.38 13.08
C SER A 669 11.06 10.49 14.55
N VAL A 670 11.85 11.20 15.36
CA VAL A 670 11.46 11.57 16.74
C VAL A 670 10.19 12.42 16.74
N ARG A 671 9.92 13.13 15.62
CA ARG A 671 8.81 14.08 15.47
C ARG A 671 7.55 13.44 14.87
N LEU A 672 7.55 12.14 14.61
CA LEU A 672 6.39 11.45 14.03
C LEU A 672 5.14 11.56 14.92
N PHE A 673 5.33 11.50 16.24
CA PHE A 673 4.23 11.53 17.22
C PHE A 673 3.65 12.92 17.47
N SER A 674 4.33 14.00 17.07
CA SER A 674 3.79 15.37 17.17
C SER A 674 2.94 15.77 15.95
N LEU A 675 2.92 14.93 14.91
CA LEU A 675 2.19 15.18 13.65
C LEU A 675 0.81 14.49 13.61
N PHE A 676 0.54 13.57 14.53
CA PHE A 676 -0.66 12.73 14.59
C PHE A 676 -1.21 12.71 16.00
#